data_AF-A0A6A9SDS4-F1
#
_entry.id   AF-A0A6A9SDS4-F1
#
_cell.length_a   1.000
_cell.length_b   1.000
_cell.length_c   1.000
_cell.angle_alpha   90.00
_cell.angle_beta   90.00
_cell.angle_gamma   90.00
#
_symmetry.space_group_name_H-M   'P 1'
#
loop_
_entity.id
_entity.type
_entity.pdbx_description
1 polymer ?
#
loop_
_entity_poly.entity_id
_entity_poly.type
_entity_poly.pdbx_seq_one_letter_code
_entity_poly.pdbx_strand_id
1 'polypeptide(L)'
;MRALSPRTILCPLLVVIVLTAAVCTPVVGAATATAESASLSHDPATTSGSSVSPVMDAPPRSTQSAAGNSSSDGWSQTRYEQPAGDIVTVSLNLSATTTTDGDTAERAPARDHAYIQIGDVSAGFIDVLRVEDTDDDGAVTFSINTRTLGTSDSISATDSDLVYHSEGDVVRSSVHGRLSATDDGPTFFGPDGSELSGFDDYLATLGLIDSAAADRGIDQLRRPLQPGDYPLLASTEGEFCANVTPPAGRSSSSSATYTSESTSSTIGTTTIELTKPGLDGLSIQAAPAGPANAAPNQTALSASATESRSVTSTDRIVITAEATGIYGHLVAIEGGFEGLSTGFGPGTLSQLETRTGEGVEFAVESTDGPVLRGPGPSEGLESPLEVLDLSSLDATAVAVYANNTAGKLYIVIDPRATDAFTLTDNASRNFSASLGYHSNSTQPFLFDREDRNIQSYYRGLVGGAGGDVNTPAFPYFEPGEKATATAQFSLVEPHIQFKSTGGWVESDAPVVVDRTSPTRIQGKTNVAPGTEAILQVTSQSENSSFTSLQQSTVSIAPNGTFSGTFSLPTTAIGETSTLSVLIRGTEIAHTELVTVAPEAQQTTSQSTQATVASAESQTATGESGGATPGLTPLVALLAVAAAFAWLFIFRR
;
A
#
# COMPACT_ATOMS: atom_id res chain seq x y z
N MET A 1 -54.45 34.39 37.27
CA MET A 1 -54.85 33.28 38.17
C MET A 1 -54.53 31.95 37.50
N ARG A 2 -53.45 31.29 37.94
CA ARG A 2 -53.26 29.84 38.11
C ARG A 2 -51.78 29.60 38.34
N ALA A 3 -51.45 29.28 39.60
CA ALA A 3 -50.13 28.85 40.02
C ALA A 3 -49.92 27.39 39.61
N LEU A 4 -48.75 27.07 39.08
CA LEU A 4 -48.27 25.69 38.95
C LEU A 4 -46.84 25.62 39.51
N SER A 5 -46.67 24.62 40.36
CA SER A 5 -45.52 24.30 41.20
C SER A 5 -44.34 23.75 40.38
N PRO A 6 -43.07 23.97 40.75
CA PRO A 6 -41.95 23.30 40.12
C PRO A 6 -41.76 21.90 40.69
N ARG A 7 -41.80 20.88 39.83
CA ARG A 7 -41.38 19.51 40.15
C ARG A 7 -39.87 19.40 39.96
N THR A 8 -39.18 19.10 41.06
CA THR A 8 -37.79 18.69 41.13
C THR A 8 -37.64 17.30 40.49
N ILE A 9 -36.82 17.17 39.44
CA ILE A 9 -36.35 15.88 38.94
C ILE A 9 -34.88 15.78 39.32
N LEU A 10 -34.58 14.88 40.27
CA LEU A 10 -33.23 14.41 40.55
C LEU A 10 -32.76 13.58 39.35
N CYS A 11 -31.69 14.01 38.70
CA CYS A 11 -30.93 13.21 37.75
C CYS A 11 -29.65 12.75 38.48
N PRO A 12 -29.36 11.44 38.58
CA PRO A 12 -28.10 10.99 39.17
C PRO A 12 -26.96 11.30 38.21
N LEU A 13 -25.99 12.08 38.68
CA LEU A 13 -24.75 12.39 38.01
C LEU A 13 -23.88 11.12 37.96
N LEU A 14 -23.77 10.51 36.78
CA LEU A 14 -22.80 9.44 36.51
C LEU A 14 -21.44 10.11 36.28
N VAL A 15 -20.55 10.03 37.26
CA VAL A 15 -19.16 10.48 37.14
C VAL A 15 -18.37 9.37 36.44
N VAL A 16 -18.04 9.57 35.16
CA VAL A 16 -17.10 8.72 34.42
C VAL A 16 -15.70 9.27 34.68
N ILE A 17 -14.89 8.52 35.42
CA ILE A 17 -13.46 8.78 35.60
C ILE A 17 -12.74 8.16 34.40
N VAL A 18 -12.29 8.98 33.47
CA VAL A 18 -11.40 8.56 32.37
C VAL A 18 -9.97 8.54 32.91
N LEU A 19 -9.43 7.34 33.12
CA LEU A 19 -8.01 7.13 33.39
C LEU A 19 -7.28 7.04 32.04
N THR A 20 -6.61 8.12 31.62
CA THR A 20 -5.70 8.09 30.48
C THR A 20 -4.38 7.45 30.91
N ALA A 21 -4.14 6.21 30.49
CA ALA A 21 -2.83 5.58 30.61
C ALA A 21 -1.92 6.09 29.47
N ALA A 22 -0.82 6.74 29.85
CA ALA A 22 0.24 7.13 28.93
C ALA A 22 0.96 5.87 28.41
N VAL A 23 0.89 5.63 27.10
CA VAL A 23 1.62 4.54 26.43
C VAL A 23 3.04 5.02 26.17
N CYS A 24 4.02 4.37 26.82
CA CYS A 24 5.43 4.53 26.53
C CYS A 24 5.78 3.78 25.23
N THR A 25 6.35 4.49 24.25
CA THR A 25 6.97 3.92 23.05
C THR A 25 8.31 3.25 23.39
N PRO A 26 8.64 2.05 22.86
CA PRO A 26 9.97 1.49 23.00
C PRO A 26 10.96 2.12 22.01
N VAL A 27 12.15 2.43 22.52
CA VAL A 27 13.35 2.87 21.79
C VAL A 27 13.94 1.69 21.02
N VAL A 28 14.10 1.82 19.70
CA VAL A 28 14.79 0.87 18.83
C VAL A 28 16.30 1.15 18.89
N GLY A 29 17.07 0.19 19.38
CA GLY A 29 18.53 0.22 19.38
C GLY A 29 19.10 -0.20 18.03
N ALA A 30 20.00 0.62 17.50
CA ALA A 30 20.77 0.33 16.29
C ALA A 30 21.79 -0.80 16.54
N ALA A 31 21.77 -1.83 15.69
CA ALA A 31 22.79 -2.87 15.65
C ALA A 31 23.69 -2.65 14.42
N THR A 32 24.95 -2.30 14.69
CA THR A 32 26.05 -2.30 13.71
C THR A 32 26.52 -3.73 13.44
N ALA A 33 26.52 -4.16 12.18
CA ALA A 33 27.09 -5.43 11.75
C ALA A 33 28.46 -5.20 11.07
N THR A 34 29.52 -5.73 11.68
CA THR A 34 30.85 -5.90 11.09
C THR A 34 30.92 -7.22 10.34
N ALA A 35 31.21 -7.18 9.04
CA ALA A 35 31.46 -8.36 8.22
C ALA A 35 32.97 -8.65 8.18
N GLU A 36 33.36 -9.86 8.56
CA GLU A 36 34.73 -10.40 8.44
C GLU A 36 34.69 -11.57 7.44
N SER A 37 35.31 -11.38 6.28
CA SER A 37 35.40 -12.38 5.21
C SER A 37 36.68 -13.20 5.36
N ALA A 38 36.55 -14.53 5.49
CA ALA A 38 37.67 -15.46 5.40
C ALA A 38 37.60 -16.27 4.10
N SER A 39 38.62 -16.09 3.27
CA SER A 39 38.89 -16.82 2.03
C SER A 39 39.51 -18.19 2.33
N LEU A 40 39.02 -19.27 1.72
CA LEU A 40 39.77 -20.52 1.59
C LEU A 40 39.63 -21.05 0.16
N SER A 41 40.76 -21.00 -0.54
CA SER A 41 41.03 -21.58 -1.86
C SER A 41 41.23 -23.08 -1.76
N HIS A 42 40.66 -23.87 -2.68
CA HIS A 42 41.23 -25.14 -3.14
C HIS A 42 40.74 -25.47 -4.56
N ASP A 43 41.68 -25.47 -5.48
CA ASP A 43 41.66 -26.17 -6.78
C ASP A 43 42.22 -27.59 -6.55
N PRO A 44 41.93 -28.65 -7.35
CA PRO A 44 42.46 -28.67 -8.73
C PRO A 44 41.74 -29.53 -9.81
N ALA A 45 42.14 -29.23 -11.06
CA ALA A 45 42.51 -30.13 -12.18
C ALA A 45 41.46 -30.77 -13.13
N THR A 46 41.33 -30.12 -14.31
CA THR A 46 41.48 -30.62 -15.71
C THR A 46 40.77 -31.90 -16.20
N THR A 47 39.92 -31.77 -17.24
CA THR A 47 40.22 -32.24 -18.63
C THR A 47 39.17 -31.78 -19.68
N SER A 48 39.68 -31.17 -20.77
CA SER A 48 39.31 -31.21 -22.19
C SER A 48 37.85 -31.35 -22.69
N GLY A 49 37.44 -30.42 -23.58
CA GLY A 49 36.64 -30.79 -24.75
C GLY A 49 35.63 -29.76 -25.29
N SER A 50 35.96 -29.21 -26.47
CA SER A 50 35.06 -28.65 -27.49
C SER A 50 34.36 -27.30 -27.27
N SER A 51 34.78 -26.40 -28.15
CA SER A 51 34.26 -25.08 -28.49
C SER A 51 32.85 -25.10 -29.07
N VAL A 52 31.91 -24.40 -28.42
CA VAL A 52 30.74 -23.76 -29.03
C VAL A 52 30.47 -22.47 -28.24
N SER A 53 30.58 -21.31 -28.89
CA SER A 53 30.14 -20.03 -28.34
C SER A 53 28.61 -20.02 -28.23
N PRO A 54 28.06 -19.53 -27.12
CA PRO A 54 27.20 -18.34 -27.23
C PRO A 54 27.38 -17.34 -26.08
N VAL A 55 27.22 -16.07 -26.46
CA VAL A 55 26.70 -14.91 -25.72
C VAL A 55 26.52 -15.12 -24.20
N MET A 56 27.38 -14.48 -23.39
CA MET A 56 27.14 -14.31 -21.96
C MET A 56 26.31 -13.06 -21.71
N ASP A 57 25.12 -13.30 -21.16
CA ASP A 57 24.38 -12.40 -20.28
C ASP A 57 25.26 -11.94 -19.10
N ALA A 58 25.22 -10.64 -18.84
CA ALA A 58 25.66 -10.08 -17.57
C ALA A 58 24.51 -10.19 -16.56
N PRO A 59 24.77 -10.61 -15.31
CA PRO A 59 23.74 -10.66 -14.27
C PRO A 59 23.24 -9.25 -13.91
N PRO A 60 21.95 -9.07 -13.59
CA PRO A 60 21.44 -7.77 -13.18
C PRO A 60 22.08 -7.37 -11.86
N ARG A 61 22.86 -6.29 -11.93
CA ARG A 61 23.46 -5.62 -10.80
C ARG A 61 22.34 -4.88 -10.07
N SER A 62 22.03 -5.30 -8.84
CA SER A 62 21.14 -4.57 -7.93
C SER A 62 21.72 -3.17 -7.69
N THR A 63 21.20 -2.17 -8.37
CA THR A 63 21.44 -0.76 -8.05
C THR A 63 20.33 -0.28 -7.12
N GLN A 64 20.59 -0.36 -5.82
CA GLN A 64 20.03 0.63 -4.90
C GLN A 64 20.50 2.01 -5.38
N SER A 65 19.62 2.73 -6.07
CA SER A 65 19.83 4.13 -6.39
C SER A 65 19.59 4.93 -5.12
N ALA A 66 20.68 5.41 -4.51
CA ALA A 66 20.60 6.51 -3.58
C ALA A 66 20.11 7.74 -4.36
N ALA A 67 18.93 8.22 -4.00
CA ALA A 67 18.33 9.44 -4.54
C ALA A 67 19.33 10.61 -4.46
N GLY A 68 19.89 10.99 -5.60
CA GLY A 68 20.45 12.31 -5.81
C GLY A 68 19.31 13.21 -6.25
N ASN A 69 18.92 14.17 -5.40
CA ASN A 69 17.99 15.23 -5.78
C ASN A 69 18.59 16.04 -6.94
N SER A 70 18.21 15.72 -8.18
CA SER A 70 18.35 16.62 -9.31
C SER A 70 17.09 17.48 -9.38
N SER A 71 17.06 18.56 -8.60
CA SER A 71 16.08 19.64 -8.79
C SER A 71 16.41 20.35 -10.11
N SER A 72 15.45 20.46 -11.04
CA SER A 72 15.54 21.53 -12.05
C SER A 72 15.19 22.86 -11.38
N ASP A 73 15.60 23.98 -11.98
CA ASP A 73 15.21 25.31 -11.52
C ASP A 73 13.71 25.31 -11.16
N GLY A 74 13.35 25.59 -9.91
CA GLY A 74 11.97 25.59 -9.43
C GLY A 74 11.34 24.23 -9.08
N TRP A 75 11.62 23.12 -9.79
CA TRP A 75 10.89 21.85 -9.56
C TRP A 75 11.64 20.87 -8.66
N SER A 76 10.89 20.06 -7.90
CA SER A 76 11.49 19.02 -7.05
C SER A 76 12.24 17.93 -7.83
N GLN A 77 11.86 17.70 -9.09
CA GLN A 77 12.47 16.73 -10.00
C GLN A 77 12.56 17.29 -11.42
N THR A 78 13.61 16.92 -12.14
CA THR A 78 13.78 17.20 -13.58
C THR A 78 12.83 16.41 -14.48
N ARG A 79 12.31 15.29 -13.97
CA ARG A 79 11.40 14.38 -14.66
C ARG A 79 10.57 13.62 -13.63
N TYR A 80 9.26 13.55 -13.84
CA TYR A 80 8.32 12.76 -13.04
C TYR A 80 7.82 11.61 -13.90
N GLU A 81 8.19 10.37 -13.55
CA GLU A 81 7.82 9.18 -14.31
C GLU A 81 6.64 8.48 -13.62
N GLN A 82 5.58 8.17 -14.37
CA GLN A 82 4.40 7.44 -13.87
C GLN A 82 3.68 6.75 -15.03
N PRO A 83 3.04 5.59 -14.84
CA PRO A 83 2.16 5.01 -15.85
C PRO A 83 0.97 5.92 -16.21
N ALA A 84 0.60 5.94 -17.50
CA ALA A 84 -0.59 6.67 -17.94
C ALA A 84 -1.87 6.13 -17.26
N GLY A 85 -2.76 6.99 -16.80
CA GLY A 85 -3.97 6.59 -16.06
C GLY A 85 -3.81 6.46 -14.56
N ASP A 86 -2.58 6.60 -14.06
CA ASP A 86 -2.27 6.69 -12.65
C ASP A 86 -2.10 8.16 -12.20
N ILE A 87 -1.75 8.35 -10.93
CA ILE A 87 -1.64 9.67 -10.31
C ILE A 87 -0.19 10.14 -10.34
N VAL A 88 0.05 11.38 -10.79
CA VAL A 88 1.37 12.01 -10.75
C VAL A 88 1.36 13.09 -9.68
N THR A 89 2.27 13.06 -8.71
CA THR A 89 2.45 14.17 -7.76
C THR A 89 3.66 15.00 -8.15
N VAL A 90 3.46 16.31 -8.31
CA VAL A 90 4.50 17.28 -8.66
C VAL A 90 4.63 18.34 -7.57
N SER A 91 5.82 18.93 -7.46
CA SER A 91 6.09 20.00 -6.49
C SER A 91 6.95 21.09 -7.11
N LEU A 92 6.47 22.33 -7.01
CA LEU A 92 7.08 23.56 -7.53
C LEU A 92 7.47 24.48 -6.36
N ASN A 93 8.74 24.81 -6.24
CA ASN A 93 9.27 25.77 -5.29
C ASN A 93 9.12 27.20 -5.83
N LEU A 94 8.24 28.00 -5.22
CA LEU A 94 7.98 29.38 -5.62
C LEU A 94 9.05 30.36 -5.14
N SER A 95 9.84 29.96 -4.14
CA SER A 95 11.00 30.69 -3.62
C SER A 95 12.26 30.57 -4.49
N ALA A 96 12.24 29.77 -5.55
CA ALA A 96 13.40 29.61 -6.43
C ALA A 96 13.76 30.94 -7.11
N THR A 97 14.94 31.46 -6.76
CA THR A 97 15.56 32.64 -7.37
C THR A 97 16.12 32.30 -8.74
N THR A 98 15.73 33.04 -9.78
CA THR A 98 16.48 33.12 -11.05
C THR A 98 17.86 33.71 -10.74
N THR A 99 18.88 32.87 -10.62
CA THR A 99 20.26 33.33 -10.46
C THR A 99 20.69 34.03 -11.74
N THR A 100 20.66 35.36 -11.73
CA THR A 100 21.41 36.16 -12.70
C THR A 100 22.82 36.32 -12.12
N ASP A 101 23.80 35.82 -12.87
CA ASP A 101 25.25 35.83 -12.60
C ASP A 101 25.75 36.74 -11.45
N GLY A 102 26.19 36.10 -10.36
CA GLY A 102 27.39 36.54 -9.64
C GLY A 102 27.29 37.62 -8.57
N ASP A 103 26.10 38.06 -8.14
CA ASP A 103 25.98 38.96 -6.99
C ASP A 103 25.07 38.38 -5.90
N THR A 104 25.39 38.68 -4.64
CA THR A 104 24.78 38.12 -3.43
C THR A 104 23.25 38.03 -3.55
N ALA A 105 22.73 36.81 -3.65
CA ALA A 105 21.30 36.53 -3.72
C ALA A 105 20.63 36.95 -2.40
N GLU A 106 20.10 38.17 -2.36
CA GLU A 106 18.95 38.43 -1.50
C GLU A 106 17.84 37.49 -1.96
N ARG A 107 17.41 36.60 -1.05
CA ARG A 107 16.25 35.73 -1.27
C ARG A 107 15.06 36.65 -1.59
N ALA A 108 14.60 36.63 -2.83
CA ALA A 108 13.37 37.31 -3.21
C ALA A 108 12.25 36.84 -2.25
N PRO A 109 11.27 37.70 -1.92
CA PRO A 109 10.10 37.24 -1.17
C PRO A 109 9.49 36.03 -1.90
N ALA A 110 9.02 35.05 -1.13
CA ALA A 110 8.26 33.93 -1.69
C ALA A 110 7.10 34.51 -2.51
N ARG A 111 6.88 33.94 -3.69
CA ARG A 111 5.78 34.35 -4.54
C ARG A 111 4.54 33.61 -4.07
N ASP A 112 3.42 34.31 -3.99
CA ASP A 112 2.16 33.71 -3.53
C ASP A 112 1.48 32.88 -4.65
N HIS A 113 1.94 33.00 -5.91
CA HIS A 113 1.38 32.26 -7.04
C HIS A 113 2.36 32.04 -8.21
N ALA A 114 1.98 31.14 -9.11
CA ALA A 114 2.62 30.91 -10.40
C ALA A 114 1.61 30.41 -11.46
N TYR A 115 2.04 30.43 -12.71
CA TYR A 115 1.32 29.78 -13.82
C TYR A 115 2.10 28.57 -14.31
N ILE A 116 1.40 27.47 -14.62
CA ILE A 116 2.03 26.24 -15.11
C ILE A 116 1.32 25.83 -16.39
N GLN A 117 2.06 25.76 -17.50
CA GLN A 117 1.58 25.06 -18.69
C GLN A 117 1.96 23.58 -18.59
N ILE A 118 0.96 22.71 -18.75
CA ILE A 118 1.13 21.26 -18.88
C ILE A 118 0.99 20.91 -20.37
N GLY A 119 1.97 20.18 -20.90
CA GLY A 119 1.97 19.73 -22.29
C GLY A 119 2.34 20.83 -23.29
N ASP A 120 2.33 20.45 -24.56
CA ASP A 120 2.58 21.31 -25.71
C ASP A 120 1.84 20.78 -26.94
N VAL A 121 2.03 21.46 -28.08
CA VAL A 121 1.44 21.03 -29.36
C VAL A 121 1.93 19.63 -29.76
N SER A 122 3.18 19.29 -29.44
CA SER A 122 3.79 18.00 -29.77
C SER A 122 3.18 16.85 -28.97
N ALA A 123 2.85 17.10 -27.70
CA ALA A 123 2.15 16.19 -26.82
C ALA A 123 0.66 16.03 -27.19
N GLY A 124 0.12 16.93 -28.02
CA GLY A 124 -1.27 16.91 -28.47
C GLY A 124 -2.28 17.28 -27.37
N PHE A 125 -1.80 17.93 -26.30
CA PHE A 125 -2.62 18.39 -25.18
C PHE A 125 -1.95 19.56 -24.48
N ILE A 126 -2.73 20.58 -24.14
CA ILE A 126 -2.31 21.68 -23.28
C ILE A 126 -3.38 21.93 -22.20
N ASP A 127 -2.92 22.15 -20.96
CA ASP A 127 -3.68 22.85 -19.92
C ASP A 127 -2.81 23.93 -19.29
N VAL A 128 -3.43 25.01 -18.83
CA VAL A 128 -2.77 26.11 -18.12
C VAL A 128 -3.38 26.21 -16.73
N LEU A 129 -2.52 26.04 -15.73
CA LEU A 129 -2.86 26.13 -14.32
C LEU A 129 -2.43 27.48 -13.76
N ARG A 130 -3.21 27.98 -12.81
CA ARG A 130 -2.77 28.96 -11.82
C ARG A 130 -2.69 28.25 -10.49
N VAL A 131 -1.53 28.33 -9.84
CA VAL A 131 -1.29 27.74 -8.52
C VAL A 131 -0.99 28.81 -7.51
N GLU A 132 -1.49 28.65 -6.28
CA GLU A 132 -1.23 29.54 -5.15
C GLU A 132 -0.76 28.73 -3.95
N ASP A 133 0.34 29.17 -3.34
CA ASP A 133 0.80 28.67 -2.04
C ASP A 133 -0.08 29.32 -0.97
N THR A 134 -0.94 28.53 -0.34
CA THR A 134 -1.89 29.03 0.66
C THR A 134 -1.56 28.62 2.09
N ASP A 135 -0.58 27.76 2.28
CA ASP A 135 -0.10 27.33 3.61
C ASP A 135 1.23 27.99 4.02
N ASP A 136 1.76 28.89 3.19
CA ASP A 136 2.97 29.69 3.38
C ASP A 136 4.25 28.83 3.52
N ASP A 137 4.28 27.63 2.92
CA ASP A 137 5.45 26.74 2.99
C ASP A 137 6.55 27.08 1.94
N GLY A 138 6.22 27.94 0.98
CA GLY A 138 7.10 28.43 -0.08
C GLY A 138 7.12 27.54 -1.33
N ALA A 139 6.27 26.54 -1.42
CA ALA A 139 6.11 25.62 -2.53
C ALA A 139 4.62 25.38 -2.83
N VAL A 140 4.34 24.77 -3.98
CA VAL A 140 3.02 24.22 -4.31
C VAL A 140 3.20 22.75 -4.64
N THR A 141 2.48 21.89 -3.94
CA THR A 141 2.47 20.45 -4.18
C THR A 141 1.06 19.97 -4.52
N PHE A 142 0.93 19.28 -5.65
CA PHE A 142 -0.37 18.77 -6.09
C PHE A 142 -0.25 17.47 -6.90
N SER A 143 -1.30 16.68 -6.84
CA SER A 143 -1.50 15.45 -7.58
C SER A 143 -2.36 15.67 -8.82
N ILE A 144 -1.98 15.02 -9.91
CA ILE A 144 -2.64 15.08 -11.22
C ILE A 144 -3.20 13.69 -11.52
N ASN A 145 -4.52 13.61 -11.69
CA ASN A 145 -5.19 12.40 -12.14
C ASN A 145 -5.18 12.34 -13.68
N THR A 146 -4.17 11.66 -14.22
CA THR A 146 -3.94 11.56 -15.67
C THR A 146 -5.05 10.81 -16.42
N ARG A 147 -5.89 10.01 -15.71
CA ARG A 147 -7.07 9.35 -16.29
C ARG A 147 -8.22 10.31 -16.57
N THR A 148 -8.35 11.35 -15.76
CA THR A 148 -9.45 12.35 -15.82
C THR A 148 -9.08 13.63 -16.58
N LEU A 149 -7.79 13.83 -16.84
CA LEU A 149 -7.29 14.97 -17.61
C LEU A 149 -7.96 15.04 -19.00
N GLY A 150 -8.47 16.21 -19.38
CA GLY A 150 -9.19 16.43 -20.63
C GLY A 150 -10.61 15.84 -20.69
N THR A 151 -11.20 15.45 -19.55
CA THR A 151 -12.62 15.05 -19.44
C THR A 151 -13.48 16.13 -18.76
N SER A 152 -14.81 16.08 -18.92
CA SER A 152 -15.72 17.06 -18.30
C SER A 152 -16.31 16.64 -16.97
N ASP A 153 -15.98 15.44 -16.49
CA ASP A 153 -16.63 14.81 -15.34
C ASP A 153 -16.17 15.40 -14.00
N SER A 154 -15.50 16.55 -14.00
CA SER A 154 -15.62 17.49 -12.88
C SER A 154 -17.10 17.81 -12.71
N ILE A 155 -17.74 17.15 -11.72
CA ILE A 155 -19.19 17.16 -11.44
C ILE A 155 -19.73 18.59 -11.17
N SER A 156 -18.86 19.59 -11.13
CA SER A 156 -19.20 21.00 -11.27
C SER A 156 -18.12 21.73 -12.06
N ALA A 157 -18.49 22.76 -12.83
CA ALA A 157 -17.58 23.69 -13.51
C ALA A 157 -16.69 24.52 -12.55
N THR A 158 -16.67 24.17 -11.26
CA THR A 158 -15.92 24.79 -10.16
C THR A 158 -15.11 23.77 -9.37
N ASP A 159 -15.15 22.48 -9.74
CA ASP A 159 -14.59 21.38 -8.94
C ASP A 159 -13.51 20.65 -9.75
N SER A 160 -12.32 21.24 -9.77
CA SER A 160 -11.12 20.66 -10.38
C SER A 160 -10.49 19.56 -9.52
N ASP A 161 -11.01 19.31 -8.32
CA ASP A 161 -10.32 18.55 -7.28
C ASP A 161 -10.19 17.06 -7.62
N LEU A 162 -11.00 16.55 -8.56
CA LEU A 162 -10.87 15.19 -9.11
C LEU A 162 -9.72 15.04 -10.12
N VAL A 163 -9.29 16.15 -10.73
CA VAL A 163 -8.23 16.20 -11.74
C VAL A 163 -6.92 16.67 -11.12
N TYR A 164 -6.99 17.75 -10.34
CA TYR A 164 -5.87 18.37 -9.64
C TYR A 164 -6.20 18.48 -8.17
N HIS A 165 -5.45 17.78 -7.33
CA HIS A 165 -5.68 17.74 -5.90
C HIS A 165 -4.47 18.24 -5.12
N SER A 166 -4.69 19.15 -4.17
CA SER A 166 -3.71 19.53 -3.16
C SER A 166 -4.37 19.51 -1.78
N GLU A 167 -3.59 19.16 -0.76
CA GLU A 167 -4.05 19.19 0.64
C GLU A 167 -4.00 20.60 1.25
N GLY A 168 -3.12 21.48 0.73
CA GLY A 168 -2.77 22.76 1.34
C GLY A 168 -2.74 23.96 0.39
N ASP A 169 -2.74 23.72 -0.93
CA ASP A 169 -2.61 24.75 -1.96
C ASP A 169 -3.87 24.87 -2.82
N VAL A 170 -3.94 25.95 -3.58
CA VAL A 170 -5.00 26.16 -4.57
C VAL A 170 -4.46 25.87 -5.97
N VAL A 171 -5.11 24.94 -6.69
CA VAL A 171 -4.82 24.65 -8.10
C VAL A 171 -6.07 24.94 -8.93
N ARG A 172 -5.94 25.82 -9.92
CA ARG A 172 -7.05 26.16 -10.83
C ARG A 172 -6.63 25.95 -12.28
N SER A 173 -7.47 25.25 -13.03
CA SER A 173 -7.18 24.82 -14.41
C SER A 173 -8.00 25.60 -15.45
N SER A 174 -7.41 25.85 -16.61
CA SER A 174 -8.10 26.44 -17.76
C SER A 174 -9.09 25.44 -18.38
N VAL A 175 -8.75 24.15 -18.41
CA VAL A 175 -9.63 23.08 -18.90
C VAL A 175 -10.75 22.73 -17.90
N HIS A 176 -10.42 22.57 -16.62
CA HIS A 176 -11.27 21.89 -15.62
C HIS A 176 -11.86 22.82 -14.54
N GLY A 177 -11.37 24.06 -14.39
CA GLY A 177 -11.90 25.04 -13.42
C GLY A 177 -12.35 26.36 -14.05
N ARG A 178 -12.06 26.57 -15.34
CA ARG A 178 -12.28 27.81 -16.11
C ARG A 178 -11.73 29.03 -15.37
N LEU A 179 -10.41 29.20 -15.43
CA LEU A 179 -9.75 30.44 -14.99
C LEU A 179 -10.50 31.66 -15.56
N SER A 180 -10.92 32.56 -14.68
CA SER A 180 -11.61 33.79 -15.06
C SER A 180 -10.66 34.70 -15.82
N ALA A 181 -11.13 35.33 -16.90
CA ALA A 181 -10.39 36.36 -17.64
C ALA A 181 -10.34 37.72 -16.92
N THR A 182 -10.81 37.82 -15.67
CA THR A 182 -10.70 39.03 -14.82
C THR A 182 -9.33 39.08 -14.13
N ASP A 183 -8.93 40.27 -13.64
CA ASP A 183 -7.65 40.78 -13.06
C ASP A 183 -6.50 39.85 -12.57
N ASP A 184 -6.62 38.52 -12.52
CA ASP A 184 -5.58 37.55 -12.13
C ASP A 184 -5.59 36.26 -13.00
N GLY A 185 -6.16 36.30 -14.21
CA GLY A 185 -6.19 35.18 -15.15
C GLY A 185 -5.03 35.18 -16.16
N PRO A 186 -4.73 34.04 -16.82
CA PRO A 186 -3.74 34.01 -17.88
C PRO A 186 -4.22 34.78 -19.12
N THR A 187 -3.29 35.43 -19.80
CA THR A 187 -3.48 36.15 -21.07
C THR A 187 -2.88 35.34 -22.20
N PHE A 188 -3.62 35.20 -23.30
CA PHE A 188 -3.20 34.40 -24.44
C PHE A 188 -2.99 35.29 -25.67
N PHE A 189 -1.92 35.03 -26.43
CA PHE A 189 -1.59 35.80 -27.62
C PHE A 189 -1.50 34.90 -28.86
N GLY A 190 -1.94 35.44 -29.99
CA GLY A 190 -1.81 34.83 -31.30
C GLY A 190 -0.41 35.01 -31.91
N PRO A 191 -0.16 34.40 -33.09
CA PRO A 191 1.16 34.43 -33.74
C PRO A 191 1.61 35.81 -34.23
N ASP A 192 0.70 36.78 -34.30
CA ASP A 192 0.97 38.17 -34.63
C ASP A 192 1.16 39.07 -33.40
N GLY A 193 1.12 38.48 -32.19
CA GLY A 193 1.19 39.20 -30.91
C GLY A 193 -0.11 39.87 -30.50
N SER A 194 -1.22 39.63 -31.21
CA SER A 194 -2.55 40.10 -30.77
C SER A 194 -3.09 39.25 -29.63
N GLU A 195 -3.76 39.88 -28.68
CA GLU A 195 -4.42 39.19 -27.57
C GLU A 195 -5.64 38.42 -28.09
N LEU A 196 -5.78 37.16 -27.65
CA LEU A 196 -6.88 36.26 -27.97
C LEU A 196 -8.00 36.39 -26.93
N SER A 197 -9.23 35.97 -27.27
CA SER A 197 -10.36 36.15 -26.34
C SER A 197 -10.36 35.20 -25.14
N GLY A 198 -9.50 34.17 -25.15
CA GLY A 198 -9.31 33.24 -24.05
C GLY A 198 -8.61 31.95 -24.45
N PHE A 199 -8.68 30.96 -23.55
CA PHE A 199 -7.97 29.69 -23.70
C PHE A 199 -8.47 28.84 -24.88
N ASP A 200 -9.77 28.80 -25.17
CA ASP A 200 -10.28 28.04 -26.32
C ASP A 200 -9.78 28.63 -27.66
N ASP A 201 -9.69 29.96 -27.78
CA ASP A 201 -9.09 30.63 -28.95
C ASP A 201 -7.61 30.29 -29.09
N TYR A 202 -6.89 30.20 -27.96
CA TYR A 202 -5.50 29.77 -27.91
C TYR A 202 -5.32 28.35 -28.43
N LEU A 203 -6.13 27.40 -27.96
CA LEU A 203 -6.11 26.01 -28.42
C LEU A 203 -6.47 25.88 -29.91
N ALA A 204 -7.47 26.63 -30.38
CA ALA A 204 -7.86 26.63 -31.80
C ALA A 204 -6.75 27.21 -32.68
N THR A 205 -6.06 28.25 -32.21
CA THR A 205 -4.91 28.86 -32.89
C THR A 205 -3.72 27.90 -32.98
N LEU A 206 -3.50 27.08 -31.95
CA LEU A 206 -2.50 26.01 -31.96
C LEU A 206 -2.91 24.76 -32.74
N GLY A 207 -4.16 24.68 -33.20
CA GLY A 207 -4.71 23.53 -33.92
C GLY A 207 -4.96 22.30 -33.04
N LEU A 208 -5.10 22.48 -31.73
CA LEU A 208 -5.43 21.41 -30.78
C LEU A 208 -6.94 21.12 -30.70
N ILE A 209 -7.76 22.10 -31.11
CA ILE A 209 -9.21 21.95 -31.34
C ILE A 209 -9.59 22.58 -32.69
N ASP A 210 -10.73 22.20 -33.27
CA ASP A 210 -11.14 22.66 -34.60
C ASP A 210 -11.69 24.10 -34.57
N SER A 211 -12.41 24.48 -33.51
CA SER A 211 -12.95 25.84 -33.36
C SER A 211 -13.27 26.22 -31.91
N ALA A 212 -12.77 27.37 -31.45
CA ALA A 212 -13.13 27.94 -30.14
C ALA A 212 -14.63 28.27 -29.98
N ALA A 213 -15.37 28.40 -31.07
CA ALA A 213 -16.81 28.65 -31.02
C ALA A 213 -17.62 27.37 -30.72
N ALA A 214 -17.12 26.21 -31.14
CA ALA A 214 -17.84 24.93 -31.08
C ALA A 214 -17.23 23.92 -30.11
N ASP A 215 -15.91 23.99 -29.91
CA ASP A 215 -15.12 23.05 -29.12
C ASP A 215 -14.59 23.70 -27.85
N ARG A 216 -14.20 22.87 -26.89
CA ARG A 216 -13.65 23.30 -25.59
C ARG A 216 -12.31 22.61 -25.32
N GLY A 217 -11.62 23.04 -24.27
CA GLY A 217 -10.37 22.41 -23.82
C GLY A 217 -10.42 20.88 -23.65
N ILE A 218 -11.58 20.30 -23.34
CA ILE A 218 -11.80 18.84 -23.23
C ILE A 218 -11.85 18.12 -24.59
N ASP A 219 -11.91 18.85 -25.72
CA ASP A 219 -12.02 18.27 -27.06
C ASP A 219 -10.67 17.96 -27.72
N GLN A 220 -9.57 18.40 -27.10
CA GLN A 220 -8.20 18.07 -27.49
C GLN A 220 -7.99 16.56 -27.54
N LEU A 221 -8.60 15.82 -26.60
CA LEU A 221 -8.37 14.41 -26.40
C LEU A 221 -9.55 13.56 -26.87
N ARG A 222 -9.28 12.44 -27.54
CA ARG A 222 -10.29 11.43 -27.90
C ARG A 222 -10.30 10.21 -26.98
N ARG A 223 -9.27 10.10 -26.15
CA ARG A 223 -9.00 9.07 -25.14
C ARG A 223 -8.16 9.71 -24.04
N PRO A 224 -8.02 9.08 -22.86
CA PRO A 224 -7.20 9.62 -21.77
C PRO A 224 -5.78 9.92 -22.22
N LEU A 225 -5.08 10.76 -21.45
CA LEU A 225 -3.70 11.14 -21.72
C LEU A 225 -2.83 9.88 -21.95
N GLN A 226 -2.20 9.76 -23.11
CA GLN A 226 -1.54 8.53 -23.54
C GLN A 226 -0.07 8.50 -23.05
N PRO A 227 0.60 7.33 -23.04
CA PRO A 227 2.03 7.27 -22.78
C PRO A 227 2.82 8.21 -23.69
N GLY A 228 3.76 8.97 -23.11
CA GLY A 228 4.51 10.03 -23.78
C GLY A 228 5.08 11.07 -22.82
N ASP A 229 5.83 12.02 -23.37
CA ASP A 229 6.42 13.13 -22.60
C ASP A 229 5.50 14.37 -22.63
N TYR A 230 5.19 14.91 -21.45
CA TYR A 230 4.38 16.10 -21.26
C TYR A 230 5.21 17.15 -20.53
N PRO A 231 5.76 18.16 -21.25
CA PRO A 231 6.57 19.19 -20.61
C PRO A 231 5.74 20.00 -19.61
N LEU A 232 6.36 20.41 -18.51
CA LEU A 232 5.81 21.38 -17.58
C LEU A 232 6.65 22.65 -17.62
N LEU A 233 6.00 23.78 -17.85
CA LEU A 233 6.62 25.10 -17.86
C LEU A 233 5.98 25.96 -16.79
N ALA A 234 6.73 26.31 -15.75
CA ALA A 234 6.29 27.22 -14.71
C ALA A 234 6.80 28.64 -14.99
N SER A 235 5.92 29.63 -14.94
CA SER A 235 6.22 31.04 -15.14
C SER A 235 5.62 31.91 -14.04
N THR A 236 6.19 33.11 -13.91
CA THR A 236 5.70 34.12 -12.97
C THR A 236 4.58 34.98 -13.55
N GLU A 237 4.60 35.20 -14.87
CA GLU A 237 3.57 35.96 -15.56
C GLU A 237 2.71 34.98 -16.37
N GLY A 238 1.39 35.21 -16.36
CA GLY A 238 0.40 34.36 -17.00
C GLY A 238 0.26 34.59 -18.51
N GLU A 239 1.33 34.98 -19.20
CA GLU A 239 1.30 35.29 -20.63
C GLU A 239 1.77 34.11 -21.49
N PHE A 240 0.91 33.66 -22.41
CA PHE A 240 1.17 32.50 -23.27
C PHE A 240 0.99 32.85 -24.75
N CYS A 241 2.04 32.63 -25.56
CA CYS A 241 2.04 32.94 -26.99
C CYS A 241 1.90 31.68 -27.84
N ALA A 242 1.03 31.75 -28.85
CA ALA A 242 0.98 30.78 -29.93
C ALA A 242 1.95 31.19 -31.03
N ASN A 243 3.01 30.43 -31.23
CA ASN A 243 4.03 30.69 -32.23
C ASN A 243 3.81 29.83 -33.47
N VAL A 244 4.12 30.40 -34.64
CA VAL A 244 4.16 29.67 -35.90
C VAL A 244 5.59 29.68 -36.43
N THR A 245 6.21 28.52 -36.49
CA THR A 245 7.44 28.35 -37.27
C THR A 245 7.04 28.09 -38.72
N PRO A 246 7.29 29.04 -39.65
CA PRO A 246 7.06 28.78 -41.06
C PRO A 246 7.99 27.64 -41.51
N PRO A 247 7.53 26.76 -42.41
CA PRO A 247 8.34 25.63 -42.83
C PRO A 247 9.65 26.11 -43.45
N ALA A 248 10.75 25.44 -43.07
CA ALA A 248 12.07 25.73 -43.61
C ALA A 248 12.15 25.32 -45.09
N GLY A 249 11.93 26.28 -46.00
CA GLY A 249 12.13 26.12 -47.44
C GLY A 249 10.89 26.43 -48.29
N ARG A 250 11.12 26.88 -49.54
CA ARG A 250 10.10 27.34 -50.51
C ARG A 250 9.17 26.24 -51.07
N SER A 251 8.92 25.14 -50.34
CA SER A 251 7.96 24.12 -50.78
C SER A 251 6.61 24.39 -50.11
N SER A 252 5.64 24.85 -50.89
CA SER A 252 4.26 25.17 -50.49
C SER A 252 3.42 23.95 -50.08
N SER A 253 4.05 22.85 -49.65
CA SER A 253 3.42 21.59 -49.23
C SER A 253 3.80 21.17 -47.80
N SER A 254 4.46 22.03 -47.04
CA SER A 254 4.88 21.75 -45.67
C SER A 254 3.97 22.51 -44.70
N SER A 255 3.37 21.78 -43.75
CA SER A 255 2.47 22.35 -42.74
C SER A 255 3.25 23.29 -41.83
N ALA A 256 2.63 24.40 -41.43
CA ALA A 256 3.13 25.24 -40.35
C ALA A 256 3.31 24.41 -39.06
N THR A 257 4.39 24.64 -38.31
CA THR A 257 4.59 24.05 -36.99
C THR A 257 4.19 25.07 -35.95
N TYR A 258 3.21 24.73 -35.12
CA TYR A 258 2.77 25.56 -34.01
C TYR A 258 3.57 25.19 -32.76
N THR A 259 4.02 26.18 -31.99
CA THR A 259 4.64 25.99 -30.68
C THR A 259 4.01 26.94 -29.67
N SER A 260 4.07 26.60 -28.39
CA SER A 260 3.65 27.45 -27.28
C SER A 260 4.90 27.94 -26.53
N GLU A 261 5.01 29.23 -26.26
CA GLU A 261 6.08 29.79 -25.42
C GLU A 261 5.50 30.74 -24.37
N SER A 262 6.04 30.68 -23.14
CA SER A 262 5.86 31.75 -22.16
C SER A 262 6.73 32.93 -22.56
N THR A 263 6.17 34.14 -22.56
CA THR A 263 6.91 35.39 -22.85
C THR A 263 7.72 35.89 -21.65
N SER A 264 7.51 35.29 -20.48
CA SER A 264 8.03 35.78 -19.20
C SER A 264 9.16 34.93 -18.63
N SER A 265 9.79 35.42 -17.55
CA SER A 265 10.83 34.68 -16.84
C SER A 265 10.30 33.36 -16.28
N THR A 266 10.84 32.26 -16.81
CA THR A 266 10.55 30.90 -16.39
C THR A 266 11.05 30.66 -14.97
N ILE A 267 10.16 30.20 -14.08
CA ILE A 267 10.51 29.69 -12.75
C ILE A 267 11.25 28.36 -12.91
N GLY A 268 10.76 27.52 -13.82
CA GLY A 268 11.29 26.19 -14.00
C GLY A 268 10.69 25.41 -15.15
N THR A 269 11.47 24.49 -15.72
CA THR A 269 10.99 23.47 -16.65
C THR A 269 11.22 22.06 -16.09
N THR A 270 10.28 21.17 -16.33
CA THR A 270 10.40 19.74 -16.03
C THR A 270 9.54 18.96 -17.03
N THR A 271 9.43 17.64 -16.88
CA THR A 271 8.63 16.79 -17.77
C THR A 271 7.92 15.72 -16.96
N ILE A 272 6.65 15.50 -17.25
CA ILE A 272 5.94 14.28 -16.85
C ILE A 272 6.14 13.26 -17.96
N GLU A 273 6.83 12.16 -17.67
CA GLU A 273 6.93 11.02 -18.57
C GLU A 273 5.83 10.02 -18.18
N LEU A 274 4.85 9.85 -19.07
CA LEU A 274 3.84 8.82 -18.92
C LEU A 274 4.30 7.52 -19.58
N THR A 275 4.51 6.49 -18.78
CA THR A 275 4.89 5.16 -19.27
C THR A 275 3.67 4.34 -19.64
N LYS A 276 3.88 3.28 -20.43
CA LYS A 276 2.80 2.37 -20.79
C LYS A 276 2.38 1.56 -19.56
N PRO A 277 1.09 1.57 -19.17
CA PRO A 277 0.61 0.73 -18.10
C PRO A 277 0.70 -0.76 -18.44
N GLY A 278 0.73 -1.57 -17.40
CA GLY A 278 0.89 -3.01 -17.51
C GLY A 278 0.37 -3.76 -16.30
N LEU A 279 0.35 -5.08 -16.46
CA LEU A 279 0.00 -6.07 -15.47
C LEU A 279 1.08 -7.15 -15.48
N ASP A 280 1.94 -7.17 -14.47
CA ASP A 280 3.12 -8.05 -14.45
C ASP A 280 2.84 -9.38 -13.75
N GLY A 281 2.21 -9.34 -12.58
CA GLY A 281 1.99 -10.54 -11.77
C GLY A 281 1.01 -10.39 -10.62
N LEU A 282 0.50 -11.53 -10.16
CA LEU A 282 -0.30 -11.65 -8.94
C LEU A 282 0.46 -12.52 -7.92
N SER A 283 0.38 -12.14 -6.65
CA SER A 283 0.89 -12.93 -5.52
C SER A 283 -0.14 -13.02 -4.42
N ILE A 284 -0.04 -14.07 -3.61
CA ILE A 284 -0.96 -14.34 -2.50
C ILE A 284 -0.18 -14.27 -1.20
N GLN A 285 -0.73 -13.55 -0.25
CA GLN A 285 -0.15 -13.36 1.07
C GLN A 285 -1.23 -13.61 2.13
N ALA A 286 -0.80 -14.01 3.32
CA ALA A 286 -1.62 -14.10 4.51
C ALA A 286 -1.30 -12.92 5.43
N ALA A 287 -2.34 -12.23 5.92
CA ALA A 287 -2.20 -11.17 6.91
C ALA A 287 -2.93 -11.53 8.21
N PRO A 288 -2.55 -10.94 9.35
CA PRO A 288 -3.13 -11.24 10.65
C PRO A 288 -4.67 -11.22 10.65
N ALA A 289 -5.26 -12.10 11.46
CA ALA A 289 -6.70 -12.24 11.58
C ALA A 289 -7.42 -10.93 11.95
N GLY A 290 -8.39 -10.52 11.14
CA GLY A 290 -9.26 -9.37 11.39
C GLY A 290 -10.15 -9.07 10.18
N PRO A 291 -10.98 -8.00 10.25
CA PRO A 291 -11.73 -7.54 9.08
C PRO A 291 -10.77 -7.08 7.98
N ALA A 292 -11.20 -7.11 6.72
CA ALA A 292 -10.36 -6.78 5.58
C ALA A 292 -9.70 -5.38 5.71
N ASN A 293 -10.47 -4.39 6.17
CA ASN A 293 -10.01 -3.03 6.46
C ASN A 293 -9.27 -2.82 7.80
N ALA A 294 -8.76 -3.86 8.46
CA ALA A 294 -8.08 -3.71 9.75
C ALA A 294 -6.75 -2.94 9.66
N ALA A 295 -6.12 -2.88 8.49
CA ALA A 295 -4.90 -2.09 8.30
C ALA A 295 -5.29 -0.63 8.01
N PRO A 296 -4.66 0.37 8.64
CA PRO A 296 -5.00 1.77 8.37
C PRO A 296 -4.62 2.25 6.95
N ASN A 297 -3.67 1.58 6.31
CA ASN A 297 -3.18 1.90 4.96
C ASN A 297 -2.36 0.72 4.37
N GLN A 298 -1.96 0.86 3.10
CA GLN A 298 -1.16 -0.11 2.35
C GLN A 298 0.21 -0.41 2.97
N THR A 299 0.83 0.57 3.63
CA THR A 299 2.15 0.40 4.27
C THR A 299 2.02 -0.50 5.49
N ALA A 300 1.02 -0.26 6.34
CA ALA A 300 0.72 -1.11 7.49
C ALA A 300 0.30 -2.53 7.05
N LEU A 301 -0.49 -2.65 5.98
CA LEU A 301 -0.85 -3.94 5.40
C LEU A 301 0.40 -4.71 4.96
N SER A 302 1.23 -4.10 4.11
CA SER A 302 2.44 -4.71 3.55
C SER A 302 3.46 -5.12 4.62
N ALA A 303 3.55 -4.37 5.72
CA ALA A 303 4.42 -4.71 6.84
C ALA A 303 3.92 -5.92 7.65
N SER A 304 2.63 -6.24 7.58
CA SER A 304 2.00 -7.33 8.33
C SER A 304 1.72 -8.58 7.50
N ALA A 305 1.65 -8.45 6.17
CA ALA A 305 1.36 -9.54 5.26
C ALA A 305 2.61 -10.38 4.97
N THR A 306 2.44 -11.70 4.89
CA THR A 306 3.52 -12.65 4.57
C THR A 306 3.11 -13.49 3.37
N GLU A 307 3.99 -13.63 2.38
CA GLU A 307 3.72 -14.46 1.21
C GLU A 307 3.38 -15.89 1.61
N SER A 308 2.21 -16.35 1.18
CA SER A 308 1.73 -17.71 1.47
C SER A 308 0.68 -18.09 0.45
N ARG A 309 0.84 -19.28 -0.14
CA ARG A 309 -0.17 -19.91 -1.01
C ARG A 309 -1.13 -20.80 -0.25
N SER A 310 -0.92 -20.98 1.05
CA SER A 310 -1.81 -21.71 1.95
C SER A 310 -2.22 -20.77 3.07
N VAL A 311 -3.40 -20.18 2.95
CA VAL A 311 -3.93 -19.20 3.90
C VAL A 311 -4.90 -19.91 4.83
N THR A 312 -4.87 -19.66 6.14
CA THR A 312 -5.84 -20.29 7.04
C THR A 312 -7.21 -19.60 6.91
N SER A 313 -8.29 -20.31 7.21
CA SER A 313 -9.65 -19.73 7.26
C SER A 313 -9.84 -18.65 8.33
N THR A 314 -8.84 -18.44 9.19
CA THR A 314 -8.83 -17.36 10.20
C THR A 314 -8.06 -16.12 9.77
N ASP A 315 -7.11 -16.27 8.84
CA ASP A 315 -6.26 -15.19 8.35
C ASP A 315 -6.97 -14.38 7.28
N ARG A 316 -6.49 -13.15 7.04
CA ARG A 316 -6.91 -12.37 5.89
C ARG A 316 -6.13 -12.83 4.66
N ILE A 317 -6.85 -13.06 3.56
CA ILE A 317 -6.24 -13.32 2.25
C ILE A 317 -5.88 -11.97 1.64
N VAL A 318 -4.64 -11.80 1.17
CA VAL A 318 -4.19 -10.60 0.47
C VAL A 318 -3.75 -11.00 -0.93
N ILE A 319 -4.53 -10.60 -1.93
CA ILE A 319 -4.17 -10.74 -3.34
C ILE A 319 -3.47 -9.45 -3.75
N THR A 320 -2.18 -9.54 -4.05
CA THR A 320 -1.39 -8.39 -4.51
C THR A 320 -1.16 -8.50 -6.01
N ALA A 321 -1.67 -7.53 -6.76
CA ALA A 321 -1.43 -7.41 -8.20
C ALA A 321 -0.42 -6.28 -8.46
N GLU A 322 0.57 -6.55 -9.31
CA GLU A 322 1.47 -5.54 -9.88
C GLU A 322 0.78 -4.97 -11.12
N ALA A 323 -0.01 -3.92 -10.89
CA ALA A 323 -1.00 -3.38 -11.80
C ALA A 323 -0.88 -1.85 -11.84
N THR A 324 -1.00 -1.28 -13.03
CA THR A 324 -0.83 0.17 -13.26
C THR A 324 -1.84 0.66 -14.29
N GLY A 325 -2.06 1.97 -14.34
CA GLY A 325 -2.97 2.66 -15.26
C GLY A 325 -4.45 2.60 -14.87
N ILE A 326 -4.76 2.23 -13.63
CA ILE A 326 -6.13 2.15 -13.10
C ILE A 326 -6.36 3.05 -11.88
N TYR A 327 -5.31 3.59 -11.24
CA TYR A 327 -5.47 4.31 -9.97
C TYR A 327 -6.22 5.63 -10.13
N GLY A 328 -6.02 6.33 -11.25
CA GLY A 328 -6.81 7.51 -11.58
C GLY A 328 -8.30 7.22 -11.78
N HIS A 329 -8.64 6.04 -12.29
CA HIS A 329 -10.04 5.62 -12.42
C HIS A 329 -10.64 5.26 -11.06
N LEU A 330 -9.90 4.58 -10.18
CA LEU A 330 -10.36 4.29 -8.82
C LEU A 330 -10.66 5.57 -8.03
N VAL A 331 -9.77 6.56 -8.10
CA VAL A 331 -9.98 7.90 -7.51
C VAL A 331 -11.24 8.57 -8.07
N ALA A 332 -11.43 8.50 -9.39
CA ALA A 332 -12.59 9.11 -10.03
C ALA A 332 -13.92 8.40 -9.69
N ILE A 333 -13.90 7.09 -9.46
CA ILE A 333 -15.07 6.32 -8.97
C ILE A 333 -15.42 6.73 -7.55
N GLU A 334 -14.42 6.82 -6.67
CA GLU A 334 -14.61 7.21 -5.28
C GLU A 334 -15.08 8.67 -5.14
N GLY A 335 -14.70 9.51 -6.10
CA GLY A 335 -14.95 10.96 -6.06
C GLY A 335 -13.95 11.71 -5.19
N GLY A 336 -12.73 11.18 -5.00
CA GLY A 336 -11.69 11.84 -4.23
C GLY A 336 -10.41 11.01 -4.05
N PHE A 337 -9.33 11.66 -3.62
CA PHE A 337 -8.00 11.07 -3.49
C PHE A 337 -7.79 10.30 -2.17
N GLU A 338 -8.68 10.46 -1.19
CA GLU A 338 -8.60 9.83 0.14
C GLU A 338 -8.37 8.31 0.07
N GLY A 339 -8.97 7.63 -0.91
CA GLY A 339 -8.84 6.19 -1.09
C GLY A 339 -7.40 5.72 -1.35
N LEU A 340 -6.50 6.58 -1.85
CA LEU A 340 -5.08 6.26 -2.00
C LEU A 340 -4.35 6.17 -0.65
N SER A 341 -4.86 6.86 0.37
CA SER A 341 -4.27 6.92 1.72
C SER A 341 -4.91 5.91 2.66
N THR A 342 -6.24 5.78 2.62
CA THR A 342 -7.01 4.94 3.57
C THR A 342 -7.50 3.62 2.97
N GLY A 343 -7.37 3.44 1.67
CA GLY A 343 -7.98 2.34 0.93
C GLY A 343 -9.38 2.69 0.39
N PHE A 344 -9.81 1.92 -0.60
CA PHE A 344 -11.10 2.00 -1.29
C PHE A 344 -12.05 0.90 -0.79
N GLY A 345 -13.35 1.17 -0.91
CA GLY A 345 -14.38 0.15 -0.70
C GLY A 345 -14.39 -0.90 -1.83
N PRO A 346 -15.01 -2.07 -1.60
CA PRO A 346 -15.14 -3.09 -2.65
C PRO A 346 -16.03 -2.61 -3.81
N GLY A 347 -16.97 -1.71 -3.53
CA GLY A 347 -17.82 -1.07 -4.55
C GLY A 347 -17.03 -0.30 -5.60
N THR A 348 -15.86 0.25 -5.26
CA THR A 348 -15.00 1.00 -6.19
C THR A 348 -14.43 0.08 -7.27
N LEU A 349 -13.91 -1.09 -6.87
CA LEU A 349 -13.41 -2.11 -7.79
C LEU A 349 -14.56 -2.78 -8.57
N SER A 350 -15.68 -3.07 -7.90
CA SER A 350 -16.88 -3.59 -8.56
C SER A 350 -17.40 -2.63 -9.64
N GLN A 351 -17.42 -1.33 -9.36
CA GLN A 351 -17.84 -0.33 -10.34
C GLN A 351 -16.86 -0.24 -11.51
N LEU A 352 -15.56 -0.40 -11.28
CA LEU A 352 -14.56 -0.47 -12.36
C LEU A 352 -14.81 -1.67 -13.28
N GLU A 353 -15.10 -2.85 -12.73
CA GLU A 353 -15.41 -4.07 -13.51
C GLU A 353 -16.73 -3.94 -14.29
N THR A 354 -17.77 -3.37 -13.67
CA THR A 354 -19.07 -3.19 -14.34
C THR A 354 -19.03 -2.18 -15.48
N ARG A 355 -18.02 -1.30 -15.53
CA ARG A 355 -17.72 -0.43 -16.68
C ARG A 355 -17.00 -1.27 -17.74
N THR A 356 -17.72 -2.20 -18.36
CA THR A 356 -17.15 -3.20 -19.26
C THR A 356 -16.31 -2.61 -20.40
N GLY A 357 -16.66 -1.43 -20.90
CA GLY A 357 -15.89 -0.70 -21.90
C GLY A 357 -14.46 -0.35 -21.48
N GLU A 358 -14.18 -0.25 -20.19
CA GLU A 358 -12.83 0.01 -19.63
C GLU A 358 -11.90 -1.20 -19.72
N GLY A 359 -12.45 -2.39 -20.00
CA GLY A 359 -11.68 -3.59 -20.25
C GLY A 359 -10.87 -4.09 -19.04
N VAL A 360 -11.31 -3.80 -17.81
CA VAL A 360 -10.70 -4.33 -16.58
C VAL A 360 -11.60 -5.43 -16.00
N GLU A 361 -11.00 -6.58 -15.68
CA GLU A 361 -11.71 -7.73 -15.11
C GLU A 361 -10.91 -8.29 -13.92
N PHE A 362 -11.54 -8.46 -12.76
CA PHE A 362 -10.98 -9.22 -11.66
C PHE A 362 -11.94 -10.32 -11.23
N ALA A 363 -11.39 -11.46 -10.85
CA ALA A 363 -12.17 -12.62 -10.44
C ALA A 363 -11.43 -13.45 -9.40
N VAL A 364 -12.19 -14.05 -8.49
CA VAL A 364 -11.73 -15.14 -7.63
C VAL A 364 -12.65 -16.32 -7.85
N GLU A 365 -12.08 -17.45 -8.25
CA GLU A 365 -12.83 -18.62 -8.63
C GLU A 365 -12.39 -19.86 -7.85
N SER A 366 -13.34 -20.74 -7.54
CA SER A 366 -13.05 -22.04 -6.93
C SER A 366 -12.54 -23.02 -7.98
N THR A 367 -11.39 -23.67 -7.73
CA THR A 367 -10.82 -24.69 -8.63
C THR A 367 -11.13 -26.12 -8.19
N ASP A 368 -11.77 -26.30 -7.04
CA ASP A 368 -12.23 -27.61 -6.59
C ASP A 368 -13.56 -28.03 -7.26
N GLY A 369 -13.46 -29.04 -8.13
CA GLY A 369 -14.59 -29.80 -8.67
C GLY A 369 -15.32 -29.18 -9.88
N PRO A 370 -16.12 -29.98 -10.62
CA PRO A 370 -16.92 -29.48 -11.75
C PRO A 370 -18.12 -28.71 -11.21
N VAL A 371 -18.18 -27.39 -11.45
CA VAL A 371 -19.33 -26.59 -11.03
C VAL A 371 -20.35 -26.48 -12.15
N LEU A 372 -21.51 -27.11 -11.95
CA LEU A 372 -22.70 -26.92 -12.79
C LEU A 372 -23.35 -25.56 -12.44
N ARG A 373 -23.39 -24.59 -13.36
CA ARG A 373 -24.29 -23.42 -13.22
C ARG A 373 -25.76 -23.85 -13.27
N GLY A 374 -26.61 -22.99 -12.72
CA GLY A 374 -28.07 -23.11 -12.60
C GLY A 374 -28.86 -23.31 -13.92
N PRO A 375 -30.19 -23.13 -13.88
CA PRO A 375 -31.13 -23.87 -14.73
C PRO A 375 -31.07 -23.44 -16.20
N GLY A 376 -30.38 -24.22 -17.03
CA GLY A 376 -30.36 -24.07 -18.49
C GLY A 376 -30.00 -25.40 -19.18
N PRO A 377 -30.58 -25.75 -20.34
CA PRO A 377 -30.43 -27.07 -20.95
C PRO A 377 -29.31 -27.10 -22.02
N SER A 378 -28.12 -26.62 -21.69
CA SER A 378 -26.94 -26.76 -22.56
C SER A 378 -25.90 -27.65 -21.89
N GLU A 379 -25.37 -28.62 -22.65
CA GLU A 379 -24.34 -29.55 -22.18
C GLU A 379 -23.13 -28.81 -21.61
N GLY A 380 -22.66 -29.28 -20.46
CA GLY A 380 -21.75 -28.57 -19.56
C GLY A 380 -20.40 -28.23 -20.17
N LEU A 381 -20.09 -26.93 -20.19
CA LEU A 381 -18.73 -26.43 -20.14
C LEU A 381 -18.32 -26.41 -18.66
N GLU A 382 -17.21 -27.07 -18.32
CA GLU A 382 -16.53 -26.87 -17.05
C GLU A 382 -16.12 -25.40 -16.97
N SER A 383 -16.84 -24.59 -16.21
CA SER A 383 -16.44 -23.21 -15.92
C SER A 383 -16.17 -23.10 -14.42
N PRO A 384 -15.00 -22.57 -14.04
CA PRO A 384 -14.76 -22.20 -12.65
C PRO A 384 -15.87 -21.25 -12.17
N LEU A 385 -16.34 -21.45 -10.94
CA LEU A 385 -17.38 -20.62 -10.34
C LEU A 385 -16.70 -19.43 -9.69
N GLU A 386 -16.96 -18.23 -10.21
CA GLU A 386 -16.70 -16.98 -9.52
C GLU A 386 -17.40 -17.02 -8.15
N VAL A 387 -16.60 -16.97 -7.08
CA VAL A 387 -17.10 -17.12 -5.71
C VAL A 387 -17.24 -15.78 -4.99
N LEU A 388 -16.64 -14.72 -5.52
CA LEU A 388 -16.56 -13.43 -4.86
C LEU A 388 -17.37 -12.38 -5.63
N ASP A 389 -18.53 -12.01 -5.10
CA ASP A 389 -19.31 -10.88 -5.61
C ASP A 389 -18.97 -9.62 -4.80
N LEU A 390 -18.21 -8.71 -5.40
CA LEU A 390 -17.78 -7.46 -4.75
C LEU A 390 -18.94 -6.48 -4.51
N SER A 391 -20.03 -6.58 -5.28
CA SER A 391 -21.13 -5.59 -5.26
C SER A 391 -22.01 -5.68 -4.02
N SER A 392 -21.99 -6.82 -3.33
CA SER A 392 -22.81 -7.09 -2.13
C SER A 392 -22.02 -7.01 -0.82
N LEU A 393 -20.71 -6.76 -0.88
CA LEU A 393 -19.80 -6.76 0.27
C LEU A 393 -19.48 -5.35 0.77
N ASP A 394 -19.08 -5.27 2.05
CA ASP A 394 -18.59 -4.04 2.66
C ASP A 394 -17.08 -4.09 2.93
N ALA A 395 -16.52 -2.96 3.38
CA ALA A 395 -15.09 -2.81 3.66
C ALA A 395 -14.56 -3.77 4.75
N THR A 396 -15.43 -4.36 5.57
CA THR A 396 -15.03 -5.33 6.59
C THR A 396 -14.83 -6.73 6.01
N ALA A 397 -15.55 -7.05 4.93
CA ALA A 397 -15.40 -8.30 4.19
C ALA A 397 -14.31 -8.22 3.12
N VAL A 398 -14.26 -7.12 2.36
CA VAL A 398 -13.24 -6.88 1.33
C VAL A 398 -12.79 -5.43 1.35
N ALA A 399 -11.47 -5.20 1.32
CA ALA A 399 -10.90 -3.86 1.24
C ALA A 399 -9.85 -3.81 0.13
N VAL A 400 -9.77 -2.67 -0.57
CA VAL A 400 -8.82 -2.47 -1.67
C VAL A 400 -7.83 -1.39 -1.26
N TYR A 401 -6.54 -1.63 -1.38
CA TYR A 401 -5.51 -0.61 -1.17
C TYR A 401 -4.70 -0.41 -2.45
N ALA A 402 -4.38 0.83 -2.77
CA ALA A 402 -3.52 1.18 -3.88
C ALA A 402 -2.18 1.70 -3.37
N ASN A 403 -1.10 1.26 -3.98
CA ASN A 403 0.21 1.88 -3.88
C ASN A 403 0.59 2.39 -5.27
N ASN A 404 0.12 3.60 -5.59
CA ASN A 404 0.32 4.25 -6.87
C ASN A 404 1.81 4.36 -7.25
N THR A 405 2.68 4.66 -6.28
CA THR A 405 4.13 4.79 -6.51
C THR A 405 4.80 3.44 -6.77
N ALA A 406 4.36 2.38 -6.11
CA ALA A 406 4.94 1.04 -6.31
C ALA A 406 4.25 0.24 -7.43
N GLY A 407 3.17 0.75 -8.02
CA GLY A 407 2.35 0.02 -8.99
C GLY A 407 1.69 -1.24 -8.41
N LYS A 408 1.24 -1.20 -7.15
CA LYS A 408 0.64 -2.37 -6.48
C LYS A 408 -0.79 -2.12 -6.02
N LEU A 409 -1.69 -3.02 -6.42
CA LEU A 409 -3.06 -3.11 -5.95
C LEU A 409 -3.18 -4.28 -4.97
N TYR A 410 -3.76 -4.05 -3.80
CA TYR A 410 -3.99 -5.07 -2.79
C TYR A 410 -5.49 -5.27 -2.61
N ILE A 411 -6.00 -6.47 -2.91
CA ILE A 411 -7.35 -6.88 -2.56
C ILE A 411 -7.26 -7.76 -1.32
N VAL A 412 -7.79 -7.26 -0.19
CA VAL A 412 -7.78 -7.95 1.10
C VAL A 412 -9.16 -8.52 1.36
N ILE A 413 -9.23 -9.80 1.71
CA ILE A 413 -10.48 -10.53 1.94
C ILE A 413 -10.44 -11.13 3.36
N ASP A 414 -11.49 -10.90 4.14
CA ASP A 414 -11.75 -11.69 5.36
C ASP A 414 -12.61 -12.91 4.97
N PRO A 415 -12.04 -14.13 4.92
CA PRO A 415 -12.76 -15.33 4.51
C PRO A 415 -13.93 -15.69 5.45
N ARG A 416 -14.00 -15.12 6.65
CA ARG A 416 -15.07 -15.38 7.62
C ARG A 416 -16.28 -14.48 7.42
N ALA A 417 -16.14 -13.41 6.64
CA ALA A 417 -17.18 -12.43 6.41
C ALA A 417 -18.09 -12.81 5.22
N THR A 418 -17.83 -13.92 4.55
CA THR A 418 -18.60 -14.41 3.40
C THR A 418 -18.62 -15.94 3.35
N ASP A 419 -19.75 -16.52 2.93
CA ASP A 419 -19.90 -17.97 2.79
C ASP A 419 -19.04 -18.54 1.66
N ALA A 420 -18.56 -17.68 0.73
CA ALA A 420 -17.73 -18.03 -0.42
C ALA A 420 -16.49 -18.85 -0.06
N PHE A 421 -15.91 -18.58 1.12
CA PHE A 421 -14.69 -19.20 1.62
C PHE A 421 -14.94 -20.22 2.75
N THR A 422 -16.18 -20.68 2.93
CA THR A 422 -16.49 -21.72 3.91
C THR A 422 -15.86 -23.06 3.50
N LEU A 423 -15.23 -23.74 4.46
CA LEU A 423 -14.72 -25.10 4.31
C LEU A 423 -15.84 -26.09 4.67
N THR A 424 -16.41 -26.76 3.68
CA THR A 424 -17.56 -27.68 3.84
C THR A 424 -17.14 -29.14 3.70
N ASP A 425 -16.52 -29.73 4.73
CA ASP A 425 -16.07 -31.14 4.82
C ASP A 425 -14.65 -31.44 4.29
N ASN A 426 -14.00 -30.50 3.60
CA ASN A 426 -12.59 -30.61 3.22
C ASN A 426 -11.73 -29.69 4.11
N ALA A 427 -10.64 -30.22 4.67
CA ALA A 427 -9.66 -29.44 5.43
C ALA A 427 -8.94 -28.35 4.61
N SER A 428 -9.18 -28.33 3.28
CA SER A 428 -8.65 -27.33 2.37
C SER A 428 -9.57 -27.10 1.17
N ARG A 429 -9.55 -25.88 0.62
CA ARG A 429 -10.21 -25.53 -0.64
C ARG A 429 -9.30 -24.72 -1.55
N ASN A 430 -9.26 -24.99 -2.85
CA ASN A 430 -8.40 -24.32 -3.82
C ASN A 430 -9.13 -23.25 -4.63
N PHE A 431 -8.41 -22.16 -4.91
CA PHE A 431 -8.91 -20.99 -5.60
C PHE A 431 -7.88 -20.44 -6.58
N SER A 432 -8.40 -19.79 -7.63
CA SER A 432 -7.66 -19.01 -8.61
C SER A 432 -8.10 -17.56 -8.52
N ALA A 433 -7.17 -16.63 -8.34
CA ALA A 433 -7.41 -15.20 -8.48
C ALA A 433 -6.81 -14.71 -9.81
N SER A 434 -7.53 -13.87 -10.54
CA SER A 434 -7.06 -13.24 -11.77
C SER A 434 -7.42 -11.77 -11.86
N LEU A 435 -6.53 -10.99 -12.48
CA LEU A 435 -6.79 -9.64 -12.95
C LEU A 435 -6.46 -9.60 -14.45
N GLY A 436 -7.23 -8.86 -15.24
CA GLY A 436 -7.09 -8.79 -16.68
C GLY A 436 -7.34 -7.39 -17.24
N TYR A 437 -6.53 -7.02 -18.23
CA TYR A 437 -6.74 -5.87 -19.12
C TYR A 437 -7.03 -6.37 -20.52
N HIS A 438 -8.15 -5.94 -21.09
CA HIS A 438 -8.71 -6.45 -22.33
C HIS A 438 -8.94 -5.32 -23.32
N SER A 439 -8.52 -5.54 -24.57
CA SER A 439 -8.87 -4.66 -25.68
C SER A 439 -9.56 -5.36 -26.83
N ASN A 440 -10.48 -4.64 -27.47
CA ASN A 440 -11.09 -5.04 -28.73
C ASN A 440 -10.01 -5.26 -29.80
N SER A 441 -10.22 -6.25 -30.68
CA SER A 441 -9.24 -6.64 -31.70
C SER A 441 -9.03 -5.64 -32.83
N THR A 442 -9.91 -4.65 -32.99
CA THR A 442 -9.93 -3.76 -34.17
C THR A 442 -10.11 -2.29 -33.86
N GLN A 443 -10.65 -1.95 -32.69
CA GLN A 443 -10.96 -0.57 -32.32
C GLN A 443 -10.23 -0.19 -31.04
N PRO A 444 -9.62 1.01 -30.98
CA PRO A 444 -9.00 1.50 -29.76
C PRO A 444 -10.10 1.95 -28.78
N PHE A 445 -9.71 2.17 -27.53
CA PHE A 445 -10.55 2.92 -26.61
C PHE A 445 -10.76 4.35 -27.13
N LEU A 446 -12.01 4.80 -27.10
CA LEU A 446 -12.37 6.21 -27.19
C LEU A 446 -13.32 6.51 -26.04
N PHE A 447 -13.30 7.75 -25.55
CA PHE A 447 -14.33 8.21 -24.62
C PHE A 447 -15.73 8.01 -25.21
N ASP A 448 -16.69 7.76 -24.33
CA ASP A 448 -18.09 7.72 -24.72
C ASP A 448 -18.44 9.06 -25.36
N ARG A 449 -19.00 8.95 -26.55
CA ARG A 449 -19.60 10.06 -27.26
C ARG A 449 -21.06 9.76 -27.30
N GLU A 450 -21.68 9.83 -26.12
CA GLU A 450 -23.10 9.64 -25.95
C GLU A 450 -23.80 10.57 -26.95
N ASP A 451 -24.26 9.94 -28.04
CA ASP A 451 -24.90 10.52 -29.21
C ASP A 451 -24.16 11.65 -29.97
N ARG A 452 -24.11 11.49 -31.29
CA ARG A 452 -24.01 12.60 -32.28
C ARG A 452 -25.18 13.63 -32.18
N ASN A 453 -25.97 13.60 -31.11
CA ASN A 453 -27.22 14.33 -30.89
C ASN A 453 -27.42 14.85 -29.45
N ILE A 454 -26.53 14.61 -28.47
CA ILE A 454 -26.60 15.25 -27.14
C ILE A 454 -25.61 16.43 -27.14
N GLN A 455 -26.06 17.56 -26.57
CA GLN A 455 -25.43 18.87 -26.71
C GLN A 455 -23.96 18.84 -26.28
N SER A 456 -23.12 19.42 -27.13
CA SER A 456 -21.65 19.50 -27.19
C SER A 456 -20.93 20.11 -25.97
N TYR A 457 -21.36 19.80 -24.75
CA TYR A 457 -20.84 20.43 -23.54
C TYR A 457 -20.26 19.46 -22.50
N TYR A 458 -20.44 18.14 -22.66
CA TYR A 458 -19.95 17.14 -21.70
C TYR A 458 -19.29 15.96 -22.42
N ARG A 459 -18.06 15.66 -22.03
CA ARG A 459 -17.31 14.46 -22.38
C ARG A 459 -17.12 13.60 -21.13
N GLY A 460 -17.81 12.46 -21.11
CA GLY A 460 -17.69 11.46 -20.06
C GLY A 460 -16.26 10.95 -19.90
N LEU A 461 -15.92 10.57 -18.67
CA LEU A 461 -14.70 9.86 -18.28
C LEU A 461 -14.68 8.44 -18.84
N VAL A 462 -15.85 7.82 -18.92
CA VAL A 462 -16.04 6.44 -19.37
C VAL A 462 -15.94 6.33 -20.89
N GLY A 463 -15.62 5.13 -21.38
CA GLY A 463 -15.62 4.85 -22.80
C GLY A 463 -15.51 3.37 -23.11
N GLY A 464 -15.09 3.06 -24.33
CA GLY A 464 -14.83 1.69 -24.74
C GLY A 464 -14.39 1.60 -26.20
N ALA A 465 -14.46 0.41 -26.78
CA ALA A 465 -13.98 0.18 -28.14
C ALA A 465 -14.74 1.06 -29.14
N GLY A 466 -14.03 1.96 -29.81
CA GLY A 466 -14.63 2.93 -30.72
C GLY A 466 -15.63 3.90 -30.06
N GLY A 467 -15.63 3.98 -28.72
CA GLY A 467 -16.56 4.78 -27.92
C GLY A 467 -17.77 4.00 -27.40
N ASP A 468 -17.90 2.70 -27.69
CA ASP A 468 -18.98 1.87 -27.14
C ASP A 468 -18.63 1.41 -25.72
N VAL A 469 -19.30 2.00 -24.72
CA VAL A 469 -19.12 1.71 -23.29
C VAL A 469 -19.40 0.27 -22.87
N ASN A 470 -20.00 -0.54 -23.75
CA ASN A 470 -20.27 -1.95 -23.47
C ASN A 470 -19.24 -2.91 -24.11
N THR A 471 -18.33 -2.38 -24.93
CA THR A 471 -17.34 -3.19 -25.64
C THR A 471 -15.94 -2.90 -25.06
N PRO A 472 -15.24 -3.90 -24.49
CA PRO A 472 -14.02 -3.67 -23.74
C PRO A 472 -12.88 -3.11 -24.60
N ALA A 473 -12.24 -2.07 -24.10
CA ALA A 473 -11.00 -1.51 -24.61
C ALA A 473 -10.20 -0.87 -23.48
N PHE A 474 -9.12 -1.51 -23.02
CA PHE A 474 -8.28 -0.86 -22.01
C PHE A 474 -7.65 0.42 -22.59
N PRO A 475 -7.78 1.60 -21.93
CA PRO A 475 -7.50 2.91 -22.55
C PRO A 475 -6.09 3.14 -23.12
N TYR A 476 -5.12 2.35 -22.67
CA TYR A 476 -3.70 2.51 -22.96
C TYR A 476 -3.12 1.35 -23.80
N PHE A 477 -3.97 0.42 -24.20
CA PHE A 477 -3.61 -0.73 -25.03
C PHE A 477 -3.99 -0.49 -26.48
N GLU A 478 -3.15 -1.02 -27.37
CA GLU A 478 -3.47 -1.03 -28.79
C GLU A 478 -4.56 -2.08 -29.07
N PRO A 479 -5.33 -1.94 -30.17
CA PRO A 479 -6.32 -2.94 -30.53
C PRO A 479 -5.73 -4.36 -30.62
N GLY A 480 -6.37 -5.32 -29.95
CA GLY A 480 -5.96 -6.73 -29.89
C GLY A 480 -4.95 -7.07 -28.80
N GLU A 481 -4.43 -6.07 -28.09
CA GLU A 481 -3.61 -6.30 -26.91
C GLU A 481 -4.44 -6.78 -25.71
N LYS A 482 -3.82 -7.59 -24.86
CA LYS A 482 -4.39 -8.06 -23.61
C LYS A 482 -3.29 -8.44 -22.63
N ALA A 483 -3.58 -8.30 -21.35
CA ALA A 483 -2.72 -8.76 -20.27
C ALA A 483 -3.60 -9.48 -19.23
N THR A 484 -3.11 -10.59 -18.69
CA THR A 484 -3.81 -11.32 -17.63
C THR A 484 -2.77 -11.88 -16.69
N ALA A 485 -2.94 -11.65 -15.40
CA ALA A 485 -2.13 -12.25 -14.36
C ALA A 485 -3.02 -13.09 -13.45
N THR A 486 -2.49 -14.23 -13.00
CA THR A 486 -3.25 -15.23 -12.26
C THR A 486 -2.38 -15.80 -11.15
N ALA A 487 -2.98 -16.03 -9.98
CA ALA A 487 -2.33 -16.73 -8.88
C ALA A 487 -3.28 -17.75 -8.26
N GLN A 488 -2.74 -18.91 -7.92
CA GLN A 488 -3.47 -20.00 -7.26
C GLN A 488 -3.16 -20.00 -5.76
N PHE A 489 -4.15 -20.30 -4.94
CA PHE A 489 -3.98 -20.50 -3.50
C PHE A 489 -4.95 -21.53 -2.95
N SER A 490 -4.64 -22.00 -1.75
CA SER A 490 -5.50 -22.88 -0.96
C SER A 490 -5.88 -22.17 0.33
N LEU A 491 -7.16 -22.22 0.66
CA LEU A 491 -7.64 -21.96 2.01
C LEU A 491 -7.57 -23.26 2.82
N VAL A 492 -7.03 -23.23 4.02
CA VAL A 492 -6.86 -24.42 4.89
C VAL A 492 -7.40 -24.15 6.29
N GLU A 493 -7.68 -25.20 7.05
CA GLU A 493 -8.01 -25.04 8.47
C GLU A 493 -6.79 -24.56 9.28
N PRO A 494 -7.00 -23.79 10.36
CA PRO A 494 -5.97 -23.53 11.35
C PRO A 494 -5.51 -24.85 11.98
N HIS A 495 -4.20 -25.03 12.04
CA HIS A 495 -3.55 -26.21 12.58
C HIS A 495 -2.71 -25.79 13.78
N ILE A 496 -2.80 -26.52 14.90
CA ILE A 496 -2.04 -26.25 16.12
C ILE A 496 -1.38 -27.51 16.67
N GLN A 497 -0.10 -27.39 16.96
CA GLN A 497 0.67 -28.35 17.76
C GLN A 497 1.12 -27.72 19.06
N PHE A 498 1.09 -28.50 20.14
CA PHE A 498 1.62 -28.09 21.44
C PHE A 498 2.89 -28.86 21.77
N LYS A 499 3.78 -28.21 22.53
CA LYS A 499 4.98 -28.86 23.05
C LYS A 499 4.64 -29.63 24.32
N SER A 500 4.73 -30.95 24.22
CA SER A 500 4.64 -31.92 25.31
C SER A 500 6.05 -32.34 25.78
N THR A 501 6.16 -33.02 26.91
CA THR A 501 7.44 -33.58 27.43
C THR A 501 8.09 -34.56 26.45
N GLY A 502 7.28 -35.27 25.64
CA GLY A 502 7.74 -36.21 24.60
C GLY A 502 7.99 -35.60 23.21
N GLY A 503 7.80 -34.29 23.02
CA GLY A 503 7.91 -33.63 21.71
C GLY A 503 6.67 -32.82 21.33
N TRP A 504 6.52 -32.49 20.05
CA TRP A 504 5.34 -31.79 19.54
C TRP A 504 4.20 -32.79 19.34
N VAL A 505 3.01 -32.45 19.83
CA VAL A 505 1.79 -33.25 19.67
C VAL A 505 0.68 -32.39 19.07
N GLU A 506 -0.21 -33.04 18.32
CA GLU A 506 -1.38 -32.41 17.73
C GLU A 506 -2.39 -31.96 18.79
N SER A 507 -3.22 -30.97 18.46
CA SER A 507 -4.22 -30.45 19.40
C SER A 507 -5.28 -31.50 19.82
N ASP A 508 -5.53 -32.53 19.03
CA ASP A 508 -6.43 -33.63 19.40
C ASP A 508 -5.80 -34.65 20.38
N ALA A 509 -4.50 -34.55 20.67
CA ALA A 509 -3.77 -35.43 21.57
C ALA A 509 -3.45 -34.75 22.92
N PRO A 510 -3.54 -35.46 24.06
CA PRO A 510 -3.21 -34.87 25.36
C PRO A 510 -1.80 -34.30 25.44
N VAL A 511 -1.68 -33.10 25.99
CA VAL A 511 -0.42 -32.39 26.19
C VAL A 511 0.04 -32.59 27.63
N VAL A 512 1.22 -33.18 27.79
CA VAL A 512 1.84 -33.38 29.10
C VAL A 512 2.91 -32.30 29.28
N VAL A 513 2.80 -31.51 30.35
CA VAL A 513 3.78 -30.47 30.67
C VAL A 513 4.35 -30.65 32.07
N ASP A 514 5.64 -30.38 32.21
CA ASP A 514 6.28 -30.29 33.51
C ASP A 514 5.73 -29.09 34.28
N ARG A 515 5.36 -29.33 35.53
CA ARG A 515 4.88 -28.28 36.40
C ARG A 515 6.04 -27.39 36.87
N THR A 516 6.12 -26.21 36.29
CA THR A 516 7.00 -25.11 36.75
C THR A 516 6.15 -23.96 37.32
N SER A 517 6.78 -23.04 38.07
CA SER A 517 6.13 -21.81 38.54
C SER A 517 6.86 -20.60 37.94
N PRO A 518 6.28 -19.92 36.93
CA PRO A 518 5.03 -20.25 36.22
C PRO A 518 5.18 -21.45 35.26
N THR A 519 4.07 -22.12 34.94
CA THR A 519 4.02 -23.23 33.96
C THR A 519 4.02 -22.63 32.56
N ARG A 520 4.95 -23.05 31.72
CA ARG A 520 5.08 -22.54 30.35
C ARG A 520 4.41 -23.47 29.36
N ILE A 521 3.50 -22.93 28.57
CA ILE A 521 2.88 -23.62 27.44
C ILE A 521 3.47 -23.03 26.15
N GLN A 522 3.85 -23.90 25.21
CA GLN A 522 4.37 -23.51 23.91
C GLN A 522 3.57 -24.22 22.81
N GLY A 523 3.33 -23.51 21.72
CA GLY A 523 2.66 -24.06 20.55
C GLY A 523 3.27 -23.61 19.24
N LYS A 524 2.85 -24.25 18.15
CA LYS A 524 3.12 -23.94 16.75
C LYS A 524 1.82 -23.94 15.97
N THR A 525 1.72 -23.08 14.95
CA THR A 525 0.56 -22.99 14.09
C THR A 525 0.92 -22.54 12.68
N ASN A 526 0.03 -22.79 11.72
CA ASN A 526 0.06 -22.25 10.36
C ASN A 526 -0.64 -20.89 10.22
N VAL A 527 -1.25 -20.36 11.28
CA VAL A 527 -1.87 -19.02 11.33
C VAL A 527 -0.82 -17.93 11.06
N ALA A 528 -1.22 -16.86 10.36
CA ALA A 528 -0.33 -15.78 9.95
C ALA A 528 0.42 -15.15 11.14
N PRO A 529 1.72 -14.84 10.98
CA PRO A 529 2.50 -14.10 11.96
C PRO A 529 1.85 -12.77 12.35
N GLY A 530 2.01 -12.34 13.61
CA GLY A 530 1.42 -11.12 14.13
C GLY A 530 -0.05 -11.25 14.56
N THR A 531 -0.70 -12.38 14.31
CA THR A 531 -2.04 -12.66 14.85
C THR A 531 -1.99 -12.77 16.36
N GLU A 532 -2.87 -12.04 17.05
CA GLU A 532 -3.10 -12.19 18.48
C GLU A 532 -4.05 -13.38 18.75
N ALA A 533 -3.63 -14.25 19.67
CA ALA A 533 -4.40 -15.39 20.14
C ALA A 533 -4.51 -15.36 21.68
N ILE A 534 -5.55 -15.99 22.20
CA ILE A 534 -5.75 -16.21 23.62
C ILE A 534 -5.49 -17.69 23.89
N LEU A 535 -4.48 -17.99 24.71
CA LEU A 535 -4.36 -19.29 25.34
C LEU A 535 -5.22 -19.32 26.58
N GLN A 536 -6.10 -20.30 26.67
CA GLN A 536 -7.05 -20.44 27.76
C GLN A 536 -6.87 -21.80 28.43
N VAL A 537 -6.65 -21.80 29.74
CA VAL A 537 -6.67 -23.02 30.55
C VAL A 537 -7.90 -23.01 31.44
N THR A 538 -8.72 -24.04 31.28
CA THR A 538 -9.95 -24.25 32.04
C THR A 538 -9.78 -25.50 32.88
N SER A 539 -9.93 -25.39 34.20
CA SER A 539 -9.82 -26.52 35.13
C SER A 539 -11.11 -26.66 35.93
N GLN A 540 -11.65 -27.87 36.01
CA GLN A 540 -12.81 -28.20 36.84
C GLN A 540 -12.38 -29.18 37.93
N SER A 541 -12.50 -28.75 39.19
CA SER A 541 -12.24 -29.64 40.33
C SER A 541 -13.40 -30.61 40.52
N GLU A 542 -13.12 -31.91 40.68
CA GLU A 542 -14.14 -32.95 40.93
C GLU A 542 -15.07 -32.66 42.13
N ASN A 543 -14.60 -31.84 43.08
CA ASN A 543 -15.32 -31.54 44.33
C ASN A 543 -15.82 -30.10 44.42
N SER A 544 -15.78 -29.34 43.33
CA SER A 544 -16.18 -27.93 43.35
C SER A 544 -17.06 -27.59 42.15
N SER A 545 -18.10 -26.78 42.40
CA SER A 545 -18.89 -26.16 41.33
C SER A 545 -18.17 -24.99 40.65
N PHE A 546 -16.92 -24.70 41.02
CA PHE A 546 -16.14 -23.59 40.49
C PHE A 546 -15.18 -24.08 39.41
N THR A 547 -15.34 -23.50 38.22
CA THR A 547 -14.39 -23.67 37.11
C THR A 547 -13.33 -22.58 37.21
N SER A 548 -12.06 -22.96 37.29
CA SER A 548 -10.94 -22.03 37.20
C SER A 548 -10.67 -21.73 35.73
N LEU A 549 -10.62 -20.44 35.38
CA LEU A 549 -10.30 -19.95 34.05
C LEU A 549 -9.06 -19.07 34.12
N GLN A 550 -8.01 -19.43 33.39
CA GLN A 550 -6.84 -18.58 33.20
C GLN A 550 -6.64 -18.30 31.72
N GLN A 551 -6.26 -17.08 31.38
CA GLN A 551 -6.02 -16.64 30.01
C GLN A 551 -4.65 -15.98 29.89
N SER A 552 -3.97 -16.21 28.77
CA SER A 552 -2.73 -15.55 28.39
C SER A 552 -2.84 -15.10 26.93
N THR A 553 -2.76 -13.80 26.69
CA THR A 553 -2.64 -13.26 25.32
C THR A 553 -1.25 -13.56 24.78
N VAL A 554 -1.18 -14.06 23.55
CA VAL A 554 0.07 -14.39 22.84
C VAL A 554 0.00 -13.87 21.41
N SER A 555 1.14 -13.53 20.83
CA SER A 555 1.27 -13.23 19.40
C SER A 555 1.94 -14.40 18.69
N ILE A 556 1.45 -14.74 17.50
CA ILE A 556 2.12 -15.71 16.63
C ILE A 556 3.40 -15.08 16.08
N ALA A 557 4.55 -15.73 16.27
CA ALA A 557 5.83 -15.28 15.76
C ALA A 557 6.00 -15.61 14.26
N PRO A 558 6.98 -15.00 13.55
CA PRO A 558 7.25 -15.27 12.13
C PRO A 558 7.48 -16.74 11.76
N ASN A 559 7.89 -17.57 12.72
CA ASN A 559 8.09 -19.00 12.53
C ASN A 559 6.87 -19.86 12.96
N GLY A 560 5.71 -19.22 13.15
CA GLY A 560 4.47 -19.87 13.58
C GLY A 560 4.44 -20.27 15.06
N THR A 561 5.45 -19.93 15.87
CA THR A 561 5.47 -20.30 17.29
C THR A 561 4.78 -19.29 18.19
N PHE A 562 4.22 -19.75 19.31
CA PHE A 562 3.67 -18.92 20.37
C PHE A 562 3.95 -19.52 21.75
N SER A 563 3.90 -18.71 22.81
CA SER A 563 4.12 -19.20 24.17
C SER A 563 3.42 -18.32 25.22
N GLY A 564 2.71 -18.97 26.14
CA GLY A 564 2.09 -18.33 27.31
C GLY A 564 2.56 -18.96 28.62
N THR A 565 2.29 -18.28 29.72
CA THR A 565 2.63 -18.74 31.06
C THR A 565 1.42 -18.70 31.98
N PHE A 566 1.27 -19.75 32.79
CA PHE A 566 0.11 -19.94 33.67
C PHE A 566 0.54 -20.22 35.10
N SER A 567 -0.24 -19.71 36.05
CA SER A 567 -0.04 -19.97 37.48
C SER A 567 -1.07 -20.99 37.95
N LEU A 568 -0.87 -22.25 37.54
CA LEU A 568 -1.80 -23.33 37.85
C LEU A 568 -1.79 -23.63 39.35
N PRO A 569 -2.93 -23.99 39.98
CA PRO A 569 -3.00 -24.31 41.41
C PRO A 569 -2.23 -25.58 41.76
N THR A 570 -1.70 -25.69 42.99
CA THR A 570 -0.83 -26.81 43.44
C THR A 570 -1.51 -28.18 43.45
N THR A 571 -2.84 -28.22 43.51
CA THR A 571 -3.63 -29.44 43.42
C THR A 571 -3.69 -30.01 42.00
N ALA A 572 -3.27 -29.27 40.97
CA ALA A 572 -3.44 -29.68 39.57
C ALA A 572 -2.49 -30.80 39.09
N ILE A 573 -1.59 -31.32 39.93
CA ILE A 573 -0.68 -32.42 39.52
C ILE A 573 -1.51 -33.68 39.32
N GLY A 574 -1.52 -34.21 38.09
CA GLY A 574 -2.35 -35.36 37.70
C GLY A 574 -3.84 -35.04 37.48
N GLU A 575 -4.28 -33.80 37.70
CA GLU A 575 -5.62 -33.34 37.27
C GLU A 575 -5.58 -32.95 35.79
N THR A 576 -6.68 -33.22 35.09
CA THR A 576 -6.86 -32.90 33.68
C THR A 576 -7.53 -31.52 33.56
N SER A 577 -6.94 -30.66 32.74
CA SER A 577 -7.50 -29.34 32.40
C SER A 577 -7.72 -29.27 30.89
N THR A 578 -8.59 -28.39 30.43
CA THR A 578 -8.75 -28.10 28.99
C THR A 578 -7.86 -26.91 28.62
N LEU A 579 -7.02 -27.09 27.62
CA LEU A 579 -6.23 -26.02 26.99
C LEU A 579 -6.86 -25.68 25.64
N SER A 580 -7.32 -24.45 25.47
CA SER A 580 -7.89 -23.95 24.22
C SER A 580 -7.05 -22.80 23.66
N VAL A 581 -7.03 -22.68 22.33
CA VAL A 581 -6.51 -21.50 21.63
C VAL A 581 -7.67 -20.81 20.94
N LEU A 582 -7.85 -19.53 21.23
CA LEU A 582 -8.88 -18.71 20.62
C LEU A 582 -8.26 -17.58 19.80
N ILE A 583 -8.83 -17.33 18.62
CA ILE A 583 -8.52 -16.14 17.81
C ILE A 583 -9.79 -15.34 17.69
N ARG A 584 -9.75 -14.08 18.15
CA ARG A 584 -10.92 -13.17 18.18
C ARG A 584 -12.18 -13.77 18.83
N GLY A 585 -11.99 -14.65 19.82
CA GLY A 585 -13.08 -15.32 20.53
C GLY A 585 -13.58 -16.63 19.89
N THR A 586 -13.10 -16.99 18.70
CA THR A 586 -13.38 -18.28 18.09
C THR A 586 -12.31 -19.28 18.53
N GLU A 587 -12.73 -20.40 19.11
CA GLU A 587 -11.83 -21.52 19.41
C GLU A 587 -11.37 -22.18 18.11
N ILE A 588 -10.05 -22.25 17.92
CA ILE A 588 -9.44 -22.86 16.73
C ILE A 588 -8.73 -24.18 17.03
N ALA A 589 -8.50 -24.46 18.32
CA ALA A 589 -8.01 -25.74 18.81
C ALA A 589 -8.33 -25.88 20.30
N HIS A 590 -8.56 -27.11 20.75
CA HIS A 590 -8.59 -27.47 22.16
C HIS A 590 -7.93 -28.82 22.37
N THR A 591 -7.38 -29.03 23.57
CA THR A 591 -6.72 -30.26 23.98
C THR A 591 -6.83 -30.50 25.47
N GLU A 592 -6.55 -31.72 25.90
CA GLU A 592 -6.38 -32.06 27.32
C GLU A 592 -4.96 -31.68 27.77
N LEU A 593 -4.86 -30.93 28.86
CA LEU A 593 -3.62 -30.55 29.52
C LEU A 593 -3.44 -31.37 30.80
N VAL A 594 -2.35 -32.14 30.84
CA VAL A 594 -1.94 -32.94 32.00
C VAL A 594 -0.67 -32.34 32.57
N THR A 595 -0.69 -31.96 33.85
CA THR A 595 0.53 -31.47 34.53
C THR A 595 1.18 -32.57 35.37
N VAL A 596 2.48 -32.78 35.16
CA VAL A 596 3.28 -33.76 35.90
C VAL A 596 4.31 -33.07 36.79
N ALA A 597 4.73 -33.76 37.85
CA ALA A 597 5.85 -33.27 38.65
C ALA A 597 7.12 -33.21 37.77
N PRO A 598 7.96 -32.17 37.91
CA PRO A 598 9.20 -32.10 37.16
C PRO A 598 10.05 -33.33 37.46
N GLU A 599 10.56 -33.97 36.40
CA GLU A 599 11.46 -35.11 36.55
C GLU A 599 12.68 -34.67 37.39
N ALA A 600 12.83 -35.24 38.59
CA ALA A 600 13.98 -34.97 39.42
C ALA A 600 15.21 -35.52 38.70
N GLN A 601 16.03 -34.64 38.12
CA GLN A 601 17.35 -35.02 37.66
C GLN A 601 18.07 -35.70 38.82
N GLN A 602 18.25 -37.01 38.76
CA GLN A 602 19.09 -37.75 39.68
C GLN A 602 20.51 -37.22 39.52
N THR A 603 20.90 -36.26 40.36
CA THR A 603 22.31 -36.03 40.65
C THR A 603 22.83 -37.31 41.31
N THR A 604 23.52 -38.14 40.54
CA THR A 604 24.37 -39.21 41.06
C THR A 604 25.44 -38.59 41.92
N SER A 605 25.17 -38.46 43.23
CA SER A 605 26.20 -38.19 44.22
C SER A 605 27.14 -39.40 44.26
N GLN A 606 28.26 -39.33 43.53
CA GLN A 606 29.38 -40.24 43.73
C GLN A 606 29.94 -40.01 45.14
N SER A 607 29.59 -40.92 46.04
CA SER A 607 30.25 -41.14 47.34
C SER A 607 31.72 -41.47 47.10
N THR A 608 32.62 -40.52 47.31
CA THR A 608 34.07 -40.80 47.38
C THR A 608 34.38 -41.37 48.76
N GLN A 609 34.57 -42.68 48.82
CA GLN A 609 35.02 -43.41 50.00
C GLN A 609 36.50 -43.10 50.24
N ALA A 610 36.80 -42.49 51.39
CA ALA A 610 38.17 -42.21 51.83
C ALA A 610 38.95 -43.53 52.02
N THR A 611 40.09 -43.66 51.34
CA THR A 611 41.13 -44.65 51.69
C THR A 611 42.44 -43.90 51.92
N VAL A 612 43.00 -44.18 53.08
CA VAL A 612 44.21 -43.60 53.67
C VAL A 612 45.46 -44.17 52.99
N ALA A 613 46.40 -43.32 52.57
CA ALA A 613 47.79 -43.71 52.39
C ALA A 613 48.72 -42.50 52.57
N SER A 614 49.63 -42.65 53.54
CA SER A 614 50.61 -41.67 53.97
C SER A 614 51.74 -41.45 52.95
N ALA A 615 52.12 -40.18 52.83
CA ALA A 615 53.46 -39.60 52.71
C ALA A 615 54.59 -40.40 52.03
N GLU A 616 55.19 -39.79 51.00
CA GLU A 616 56.61 -39.37 51.03
C GLU A 616 56.89 -38.33 49.93
N SER A 617 57.39 -37.16 50.37
CA SER A 617 58.48 -36.31 49.83
C SER A 617 58.95 -36.53 48.37
N GLN A 618 59.24 -35.53 47.54
CA GLN A 618 60.05 -34.33 47.81
C GLN A 618 60.19 -33.46 46.54
N THR A 619 60.22 -32.12 46.70
CA THR A 619 60.99 -31.10 45.92
C THR A 619 60.78 -30.95 44.39
N ALA A 620 60.75 -29.76 43.75
CA ALA A 620 60.97 -28.38 44.18
C ALA A 620 60.57 -27.39 43.05
N THR A 621 60.35 -26.14 43.48
CA THR A 621 60.70 -24.85 42.83
C THR A 621 59.90 -24.26 41.66
N GLY A 622 59.52 -22.98 41.87
CA GLY A 622 59.07 -21.98 40.89
C GLY A 622 57.70 -21.41 41.26
N GLU A 623 57.54 -20.48 42.23
CA GLU A 623 57.85 -19.03 42.15
C GLU A 623 57.17 -18.41 40.90
N SER A 624 56.17 -17.52 40.93
CA SER A 624 55.84 -16.33 41.75
C SER A 624 54.33 -16.05 41.54
N GLY A 625 53.46 -15.81 42.53
CA GLY A 625 53.34 -14.59 43.36
C GLY A 625 52.54 -13.49 42.60
N GLY A 626 51.40 -12.93 43.01
CA GLY A 626 50.48 -13.04 44.16
C GLY A 626 49.12 -12.43 43.73
N ALA A 627 47.98 -12.83 44.32
CA ALA A 627 47.23 -12.10 45.37
C ALA A 627 46.79 -10.68 44.92
N THR A 628 45.53 -10.22 44.97
CA THR A 628 44.42 -10.41 45.93
C THR A 628 43.12 -9.78 45.32
N PRO A 629 41.99 -9.63 46.05
CA PRO A 629 40.74 -10.38 45.95
C PRO A 629 39.60 -9.68 45.18
N GLY A 630 38.48 -10.40 45.02
CA GLY A 630 37.32 -9.96 44.26
C GLY A 630 36.50 -8.82 44.86
N LEU A 631 35.58 -8.30 44.04
CA LEU A 631 34.34 -7.61 44.41
C LEU A 631 33.39 -7.65 43.20
N THR A 632 32.13 -7.94 43.47
CA THR A 632 30.96 -8.00 42.58
C THR A 632 30.60 -6.64 41.94
N PRO A 633 30.10 -6.58 40.69
CA PRO A 633 29.43 -5.38 40.18
C PRO A 633 27.91 -5.48 40.37
N LEU A 634 27.43 -5.00 41.51
CA LEU A 634 26.01 -4.68 41.74
C LEU A 634 25.88 -3.22 42.21
N VAL A 635 26.46 -2.27 41.46
CA VAL A 635 26.14 -0.82 41.58
C VAL A 635 26.51 -0.15 40.25
N ALA A 636 25.60 -0.18 39.26
CA ALA A 636 25.67 0.67 38.08
C ALA A 636 24.27 0.85 37.46
N LEU A 637 23.27 1.21 38.29
CA LEU A 637 21.94 1.56 37.79
C LEU A 637 21.19 2.56 38.69
N LEU A 638 21.90 3.49 39.32
CA LEU A 638 21.31 4.49 40.22
C LEU A 638 21.88 5.92 40.06
N ALA A 639 22.46 6.23 38.90
CA ALA A 639 22.99 7.57 38.59
C ALA A 639 22.40 8.23 37.33
N VAL A 640 21.41 7.62 36.66
CA VAL A 640 20.80 8.19 35.43
C VAL A 640 19.38 8.71 35.65
N ALA A 641 18.70 8.31 36.73
CA ALA A 641 17.35 8.78 37.05
C ALA A 641 17.29 10.17 37.73
N ALA A 642 18.42 10.72 38.18
CA ALA A 642 18.48 12.04 38.84
C ALA A 642 18.73 13.21 37.86
N ALA A 643 19.06 12.96 36.59
CA ALA A 643 19.34 14.01 35.61
C ALA A 643 18.10 14.47 34.81
N PHE A 644 17.04 13.64 34.72
CA PHE A 644 15.83 13.97 33.94
C PHE A 644 14.74 14.70 34.74
N ALA A 645 14.79 14.67 36.07
CA ALA A 645 13.82 15.40 36.91
C ALA A 645 14.15 16.90 37.06
N TRP A 646 15.38 17.34 36.73
CA TRP A 646 15.79 18.74 36.86
C TRP A 646 15.44 19.58 35.62
N LEU A 647 15.34 18.97 34.43
CA LEU A 647 15.09 19.73 33.19
C LEU A 647 13.60 20.11 32.97
N PHE A 648 12.66 19.51 33.69
CA PHE A 648 11.22 19.76 33.51
C PHE A 648 10.63 20.83 34.45
N ILE A 649 11.42 21.37 35.38
CA ILE A 649 10.97 22.36 36.36
C ILE A 649 11.32 23.81 35.95
N PHE A 650 12.03 24.03 34.83
CA PHE A 650 12.42 25.38 34.36
C PHE A 650 11.86 25.83 33.00
N ARG A 651 10.80 25.18 32.49
CA ARG A 651 9.99 25.74 31.40
C ARG A 651 8.50 25.74 31.80
N ARG A 652 8.15 26.74 32.59
CA ARG A 652 6.84 27.37 32.62
C ARG A 652 7.01 28.87 32.69
#